data_AF-A0A7V3RS77-F1
#
_entry.id   AF-A0A7V3RS77-F1
#
_cell.length_a   1.000
_cell.length_b   1.000
_cell.length_c   1.000
_cell.angle_alpha   90.00
_cell.angle_beta   90.00
_cell.angle_gamma   90.00
#
_symmetry.space_group_name_H-M   'P 1'
#
loop_
_entity.id
_entity.type
_entity.pdbx_description
1 polymer ?
#
loop_
_entity_poly.entity_id
_entity_poly.type
_entity_poly.pdbx_seq_one_letter_code
_entity_poly.pdbx_strand_id
1 'polypeptide(L)'
;MALVGGGTIPDTGQYAAYTSNGTRIGELDEEFIYERRVGDVFLLGTNAWRIESIEADRVIVTPAEGAPAIVPFWRGENTGRSYDLGHALGAFLRELGERLDQPGCLDWLEREFFLDRNAARNVRYHVERQLRATGCLPTDRTLFLEASRDQLGDWQVILLSPFGHRLHFALRLALEAHLRKRLGYQPQCLHHNDGILLRLTDTDEPILDLFAGLTPENVEGLILDELADSALFALRFRQNAARALLLPRVQPGRRAPLWLQRLRGRDLLQVARQHPDFPIVVETFRECLHDHLDVPRVRQLLADIQTGRIKVVTRRAETPSPFAAGLVFSFTAAFMYQYDQVQANGDRSHVLDRQLLEQLVSPQSQEHLLDPRAVHQVERRLRGVGQPPRSATEMAEWLRRLGDLTPKELEGPMAAFLEQLQREGLACCLELAGGPRWVSAEHAEQYRQAFALDGNNANAEQRQSAGAAILHRFLTTHALVGLADVLARYPFDPAWAQRQLEEWACAGRVVAVSAPQGESVVFSDPANLEQVQRGSLGILRREVVTCSPPQFADFLLRWQGVHPDKRRGGREGLADILERLQGLPLDTELWEQTVLPARVPEYQPRWLDEWIASGEGTWVCRATANEEGEWGCIAFFR
;
A
#
# COMPACT_ATOMS: atom_id res chain seq x y z
N MET A 1 -12.72 26.26 -3.35
CA MET A 1 -12.71 24.87 -3.87
C MET A 1 -12.82 23.81 -2.76
N ALA A 2 -12.17 23.99 -1.60
CA ALA A 2 -12.21 23.03 -0.47
C ALA A 2 -13.63 22.68 0.05
N LEU A 3 -14.56 23.64 0.10
CA LEU A 3 -15.89 23.45 0.73
C LEU A 3 -16.87 22.51 -0.01
N VAL A 4 -16.67 22.26 -1.31
CA VAL A 4 -17.60 21.46 -2.14
C VAL A 4 -16.93 20.20 -2.72
N GLY A 5 -15.62 20.04 -2.53
CA GLY A 5 -14.84 18.94 -3.08
C GLY A 5 -13.65 18.48 -2.26
N GLY A 6 -13.42 19.05 -1.06
CA GLY A 6 -12.32 18.65 -0.16
C GLY A 6 -12.65 17.39 0.64
N GLY A 7 -12.93 16.29 -0.05
CA GLY A 7 -13.14 14.97 0.55
C GLY A 7 -12.08 13.98 0.09
N THR A 8 -11.81 12.96 0.91
CA THR A 8 -10.87 11.88 0.57
C THR A 8 -11.52 10.74 -0.21
N ILE A 9 -12.86 10.63 -0.14
CA ILE A 9 -13.66 9.68 -0.91
C ILE A 9 -13.68 10.16 -2.37
N PRO A 10 -13.11 9.40 -3.31
CA PRO A 10 -13.11 9.77 -4.72
C PRO A 10 -14.53 9.77 -5.27
N ASP A 11 -14.80 10.66 -6.24
CA ASP A 11 -16.01 10.57 -7.06
C ASP A 11 -15.92 9.29 -7.92
N THR A 12 -16.55 8.24 -7.42
CA THR A 12 -16.89 7.04 -8.17
C THR A 12 -18.21 7.28 -8.87
N GLY A 13 -18.31 6.89 -10.12
CA GLY A 13 -19.62 6.79 -10.72
C GLY A 13 -19.70 5.65 -11.67
N GLN A 14 -20.83 5.59 -12.35
CA GLN A 14 -21.17 4.46 -13.17
C GLN A 14 -20.92 4.81 -14.64
N TYR A 15 -20.60 3.81 -15.43
CA TYR A 15 -20.64 3.89 -16.88
C TYR A 15 -22.01 3.48 -17.35
N ALA A 16 -22.66 4.35 -18.13
CA ALA A 16 -23.88 3.95 -18.82
C ALA A 16 -23.51 3.03 -19.99
N ALA A 17 -24.11 1.84 -20.03
CA ALA A 17 -23.98 0.90 -21.14
C ALA A 17 -25.03 1.23 -22.20
N TYR A 18 -24.62 1.34 -23.46
CA TYR A 18 -25.47 1.64 -24.62
C TYR A 18 -25.29 0.60 -25.71
N THR A 19 -26.34 0.29 -26.45
CA THR A 19 -26.19 -0.43 -27.71
C THR A 19 -25.53 0.45 -28.77
N SER A 20 -24.96 -0.14 -29.81
CA SER A 20 -24.50 0.58 -31.01
C SER A 20 -25.59 1.44 -31.67
N ASN A 21 -26.87 1.11 -31.45
CA ASN A 21 -28.03 1.89 -31.90
C ASN A 21 -28.38 3.05 -30.94
N GLY A 22 -27.62 3.28 -29.88
CA GLY A 22 -27.83 4.36 -28.91
C GLY A 22 -28.84 4.05 -27.80
N THR A 23 -29.31 2.80 -27.66
CA THR A 23 -30.25 2.41 -26.60
C THR A 23 -29.51 2.19 -25.29
N ARG A 24 -29.88 2.93 -24.23
CA ARG A 24 -29.31 2.73 -22.90
C ARG A 24 -29.83 1.45 -22.26
N ILE A 25 -28.92 0.63 -21.74
CA ILE A 25 -29.19 -0.72 -21.22
C ILE A 25 -29.11 -0.76 -19.70
N GLY A 26 -28.22 0.05 -19.13
CA GLY A 26 -28.09 0.22 -17.69
C GLY A 26 -26.80 0.92 -17.31
N GLU A 27 -26.37 0.69 -16.08
CA GLU A 27 -25.20 1.33 -15.47
C GLU A 27 -24.25 0.27 -14.91
N LEU A 28 -22.95 0.51 -15.00
CA LEU A 28 -21.88 -0.40 -14.59
C LEU A 28 -20.90 0.35 -13.69
N ASP A 29 -20.31 -0.32 -12.70
CA ASP A 29 -19.27 0.31 -11.88
C ASP A 29 -18.06 0.70 -12.72
N GLU A 30 -17.45 1.83 -12.39
CA GLU A 30 -16.27 2.33 -13.07
C GLU A 30 -15.08 1.38 -12.92
N GLU A 31 -14.80 0.85 -11.74
CA GLU A 31 -13.69 -0.10 -11.59
C GLU A 31 -13.92 -1.39 -12.37
N PHE A 32 -15.17 -1.84 -12.42
CA PHE A 32 -15.52 -2.99 -13.23
C PHE A 32 -15.16 -2.76 -14.70
N ILE A 33 -15.57 -1.64 -15.28
CA ILE A 33 -15.26 -1.28 -16.67
C ILE A 33 -13.76 -1.06 -16.90
N TYR A 34 -13.04 -0.45 -15.95
CA TYR A 34 -11.60 -0.22 -16.09
C TYR A 34 -10.78 -1.51 -16.09
N GLU A 35 -11.24 -2.55 -15.41
CA GLU A 35 -10.61 -3.87 -15.50
C GLU A 35 -10.96 -4.63 -16.78
N ARG A 36 -11.98 -4.16 -17.52
CA ARG A 36 -12.40 -4.78 -18.76
C ARG A 36 -11.64 -4.25 -19.96
N ARG A 37 -11.57 -5.07 -20.99
CA ARG A 37 -11.07 -4.71 -22.31
C ARG A 37 -12.23 -4.66 -23.31
N VAL A 38 -11.99 -4.00 -24.44
CA VAL A 38 -12.87 -4.12 -25.61
C VAL A 38 -12.95 -5.60 -26.01
N GLY A 39 -14.17 -6.11 -26.17
CA GLY A 39 -14.47 -7.51 -26.45
C GLY A 39 -14.97 -8.31 -25.24
N ASP A 40 -14.78 -7.84 -24.01
CA ASP A 40 -15.23 -8.56 -22.81
C ASP A 40 -16.76 -8.61 -22.74
N VAL A 41 -17.31 -9.73 -22.25
CA VAL A 41 -18.76 -9.93 -22.09
C VAL A 41 -19.16 -9.87 -20.62
N PHE A 42 -20.19 -9.10 -20.29
CA PHE A 42 -20.72 -8.98 -18.94
C PHE A 42 -22.24 -9.16 -18.88
N LEU A 43 -22.75 -9.57 -17.72
CA LEU A 43 -24.19 -9.66 -17.47
C LEU A 43 -24.75 -8.33 -17.01
N LEU A 44 -25.82 -7.89 -17.63
CA LEU A 44 -26.61 -6.75 -17.15
C LEU A 44 -28.09 -7.13 -17.20
N GLY A 45 -28.67 -7.31 -16.02
CA GLY A 45 -29.95 -8.01 -15.88
C GLY A 45 -29.79 -9.50 -16.18
N THR A 46 -30.62 -10.03 -17.07
CA THR A 46 -30.57 -11.43 -17.52
C THR A 46 -29.79 -11.63 -18.83
N ASN A 47 -29.33 -10.54 -19.44
CA ASN A 47 -28.76 -10.56 -20.77
C ASN A 47 -27.26 -10.34 -20.72
N ALA A 48 -26.54 -11.05 -21.58
CA ALA A 48 -25.10 -10.89 -21.78
C ALA A 48 -24.83 -9.83 -22.85
N TRP A 49 -23.90 -8.93 -22.54
CA TRP A 49 -23.53 -7.79 -23.36
C TRP A 49 -22.03 -7.77 -23.59
N ARG A 50 -21.59 -7.65 -24.84
CA ARG A 50 -20.19 -7.55 -25.23
C ARG A 50 -19.78 -6.10 -25.37
N ILE A 51 -18.65 -5.71 -24.78
CA ILE A 51 -18.06 -4.38 -24.94
C ILE A 51 -17.51 -4.21 -26.35
N GLU A 52 -18.05 -3.27 -27.14
CA GLU A 52 -17.50 -2.88 -28.44
C GLU A 52 -16.52 -1.71 -28.33
N SER A 53 -16.82 -0.76 -27.46
CA SER A 53 -15.93 0.35 -27.17
C SER A 53 -16.14 0.85 -25.75
N ILE A 54 -15.05 1.30 -25.13
CA ILE A 54 -15.09 2.02 -23.85
C ILE A 54 -14.74 3.46 -24.17
N GLU A 55 -15.76 4.32 -24.17
CA GLU A 55 -15.59 5.76 -24.38
C GLU A 55 -15.33 6.45 -23.03
N ALA A 56 -15.20 7.78 -23.05
CA ALA A 56 -14.97 8.54 -21.83
C ALA A 56 -16.19 8.51 -20.89
N ASP A 57 -17.42 8.51 -21.42
CA ASP A 57 -18.65 8.65 -20.62
C ASP A 57 -19.55 7.40 -20.63
N ARG A 58 -19.33 6.50 -21.59
CA ARG A 58 -20.21 5.35 -21.87
C ARG A 58 -19.43 4.13 -22.33
N VAL A 59 -20.10 2.98 -22.26
CA VAL A 59 -19.62 1.74 -22.86
C VAL A 59 -20.60 1.38 -23.95
N ILE A 60 -20.12 1.25 -25.18
CA ILE A 60 -20.92 0.74 -26.29
C ILE A 60 -20.84 -0.78 -26.26
N VAL A 61 -21.99 -1.44 -26.34
CA VAL A 61 -22.10 -2.87 -26.22
C VAL A 61 -23.02 -3.47 -27.26
N THR A 62 -22.83 -4.73 -27.59
CA THR A 62 -23.75 -5.51 -28.42
C THR A 62 -24.25 -6.76 -27.69
N PRO A 63 -25.46 -7.27 -28.03
CA PRO A 63 -25.98 -8.49 -27.44
C PRO A 63 -25.03 -9.67 -27.69
N ALA A 64 -24.76 -10.45 -26.64
CA ALA A 64 -23.93 -11.65 -26.69
C ALA A 64 -24.68 -12.85 -26.09
N GLU A 65 -25.86 -13.14 -26.63
CA GLU A 65 -26.71 -14.23 -26.11
C GLU A 65 -25.98 -15.58 -26.11
N GLY A 66 -26.04 -16.29 -24.98
CA GLY A 66 -25.38 -17.59 -24.80
C GLY A 66 -23.88 -17.54 -24.49
N ALA A 67 -23.27 -16.35 -24.47
CA ALA A 67 -21.88 -16.18 -24.07
C ALA A 67 -21.71 -16.28 -22.54
N PRO A 68 -20.71 -17.00 -22.01
CA PRO A 68 -20.28 -16.83 -20.63
C PRO A 68 -19.93 -15.36 -20.38
N ALA A 69 -20.55 -14.81 -19.34
CA ALA A 69 -20.54 -13.37 -19.11
C ALA A 69 -20.17 -13.09 -17.65
N ILE A 70 -19.31 -12.10 -17.47
CA ILE A 70 -18.77 -11.71 -16.17
C ILE A 70 -19.86 -10.94 -15.43
N VAL A 71 -20.09 -11.28 -14.16
CA VAL A 71 -21.03 -10.52 -13.33
C VAL A 71 -20.34 -9.21 -12.91
N PRO A 72 -20.89 -8.04 -13.25
CA PRO A 72 -20.34 -6.76 -12.81
C PRO A 72 -20.33 -6.68 -11.30
N PHE A 73 -19.19 -6.30 -10.72
CA PHE A 73 -19.08 -6.01 -9.30
C PHE A 73 -19.32 -4.52 -9.05
N TRP A 74 -19.82 -4.21 -7.86
CA TRP A 74 -19.96 -2.84 -7.37
C TRP A 74 -18.95 -2.63 -6.25
N ARG A 75 -18.40 -1.40 -6.11
CA ARG A 75 -17.37 -1.04 -5.12
C ARG A 75 -17.72 -1.32 -3.65
N GLY A 76 -18.92 -1.81 -3.35
CA GLY A 76 -19.32 -2.25 -2.02
C GLY A 76 -18.92 -3.68 -1.64
N GLU A 77 -18.51 -4.55 -2.58
CA GLU A 77 -18.51 -6.00 -2.29
C GLU A 77 -17.20 -6.79 -2.44
N ASN A 78 -16.11 -6.31 -3.03
CA ASN A 78 -14.90 -7.16 -3.14
C ASN A 78 -13.57 -6.42 -3.10
N THR A 79 -13.03 -6.20 -1.90
CA THR A 79 -11.58 -6.35 -1.73
C THR A 79 -11.26 -7.82 -1.92
N GLY A 80 -10.58 -8.18 -3.02
CA GLY A 80 -10.15 -9.57 -3.27
C GLY A 80 -9.35 -10.16 -2.11
N ARG A 81 -9.14 -11.48 -2.11
CA ARG A 81 -8.49 -12.21 -1.01
C ARG A 81 -7.14 -11.57 -0.65
N SER A 82 -6.96 -11.24 0.63
CA SER A 82 -5.69 -10.75 1.15
C SER A 82 -4.62 -11.85 1.12
N TYR A 83 -3.36 -11.45 1.10
CA TYR A 83 -2.26 -12.40 1.15
C TYR A 83 -2.30 -13.27 2.41
N ASP A 84 -2.56 -12.69 3.58
CA ASP A 84 -2.52 -13.44 4.86
C ASP A 84 -3.59 -14.53 4.90
N LEU A 85 -4.80 -14.23 4.38
CA LEU A 85 -5.84 -15.24 4.21
C LEU A 85 -5.46 -16.26 3.14
N GLY A 86 -4.81 -15.82 2.05
CA GLY A 86 -4.25 -16.71 1.03
C GLY A 86 -3.19 -17.67 1.57
N HIS A 87 -2.29 -17.18 2.42
CA HIS A 87 -1.27 -17.99 3.08
C HIS A 87 -1.90 -19.01 4.04
N ALA A 88 -2.89 -18.60 4.83
CA ALA A 88 -3.65 -19.52 5.68
C ALA A 88 -4.38 -20.60 4.87
N LEU A 89 -4.99 -20.24 3.74
CA LEU A 89 -5.61 -21.20 2.81
C LEU A 89 -4.57 -22.17 2.23
N GLY A 90 -3.39 -21.67 1.86
CA GLY A 90 -2.29 -22.51 1.39
C GLY A 90 -1.81 -23.51 2.43
N ALA A 91 -1.66 -23.07 3.68
CA ALA A 91 -1.30 -23.93 4.80
C ALA A 91 -2.39 -24.98 5.10
N PHE A 92 -3.67 -24.59 5.02
CA PHE A 92 -4.81 -25.49 5.12
C PHE A 92 -4.78 -26.57 4.03
N LEU A 93 -4.55 -26.18 2.77
CA LEU A 93 -4.46 -27.14 1.65
C LEU A 93 -3.30 -28.13 1.82
N ARG A 94 -2.16 -27.67 2.37
CA ARG A 94 -1.04 -28.55 2.72
C ARG A 94 -1.44 -29.56 3.78
N GLU A 95 -1.98 -29.10 4.90
CA GLU A 95 -2.37 -29.97 6.01
C GLU A 95 -3.48 -30.95 5.60
N LEU A 96 -4.48 -30.49 4.84
CA LEU A 96 -5.52 -31.36 4.30
C LEU A 96 -4.93 -32.41 3.35
N GLY A 97 -3.99 -32.03 2.49
CA GLY A 97 -3.27 -32.95 1.60
C GLY A 97 -2.57 -34.09 2.35
N GLU A 98 -1.92 -33.79 3.48
CA GLU A 98 -1.25 -34.77 4.35
C GLU A 98 -2.23 -35.69 5.09
N ARG A 99 -3.47 -35.22 5.29
CA ARG A 99 -4.52 -35.95 6.02
C ARG A 99 -5.51 -36.69 5.11
N LEU A 100 -5.47 -36.52 3.79
CA LEU A 100 -6.46 -37.09 2.86
C LEU A 100 -6.70 -38.59 3.05
N ASP A 101 -5.62 -39.35 3.24
CA ASP A 101 -5.66 -40.82 3.37
C ASP A 101 -5.92 -41.29 4.81
N GLN A 102 -5.99 -40.37 5.78
CA GLN A 102 -6.19 -40.70 7.18
C GLN A 102 -7.68 -40.92 7.49
N PRO A 103 -8.04 -41.95 8.28
CA PRO A 103 -9.44 -42.26 8.58
C PRO A 103 -10.18 -41.14 9.35
N GLY A 104 -9.45 -40.31 10.09
CA GLY A 104 -9.99 -39.18 10.86
C GLY A 104 -10.08 -37.85 10.12
N CYS A 105 -9.81 -37.81 8.81
CA CYS A 105 -9.78 -36.56 8.03
C CYS A 105 -11.10 -35.76 8.10
N LEU A 106 -12.23 -36.45 7.95
CA LEU A 106 -13.55 -35.80 8.02
C LEU A 106 -13.84 -35.26 9.42
N ASP A 107 -13.53 -36.02 10.47
CA ASP A 107 -13.80 -35.62 11.85
C ASP A 107 -12.91 -34.43 12.26
N TRP A 108 -11.68 -34.35 11.72
CA TRP A 108 -10.80 -33.19 11.87
C TRP A 108 -11.38 -31.92 11.22
N LEU A 109 -11.90 -32.03 9.99
CA LEU A 109 -12.56 -30.92 9.31
C LEU A 109 -13.80 -30.42 10.06
N GLU A 110 -14.58 -31.34 10.64
CA GLU A 110 -15.76 -30.99 11.44
C GLU A 110 -15.38 -30.33 12.77
N ARG A 111 -14.31 -30.79 13.44
CA ARG A 111 -13.92 -30.30 14.76
C ARG A 111 -13.15 -28.98 14.72
N GLU A 112 -12.15 -28.87 13.84
CA GLU A 112 -11.24 -27.72 13.79
C GLU A 112 -11.77 -26.58 12.91
N PHE A 113 -12.53 -26.90 11.85
CA PHE A 113 -13.04 -25.92 10.89
C PHE A 113 -14.57 -25.78 10.92
N PHE A 114 -15.25 -26.50 11.82
CA PHE A 114 -16.70 -26.42 12.04
C PHE A 114 -17.54 -26.66 10.76
N LEU A 115 -17.01 -27.44 9.81
CA LEU A 115 -17.73 -27.84 8.61
C LEU A 115 -18.81 -28.86 8.96
N ASP A 116 -19.95 -28.83 8.28
CA ASP A 116 -20.87 -29.96 8.32
C ASP A 116 -20.33 -31.14 7.51
N ARG A 117 -20.88 -32.35 7.73
CA ARG A 117 -20.40 -33.59 7.09
C ARG A 117 -20.37 -33.52 5.58
N ASN A 118 -21.35 -32.87 4.95
CA ASN A 118 -21.42 -32.77 3.49
C ASN A 118 -20.39 -31.78 2.96
N ALA A 119 -20.22 -30.63 3.62
CA ALA A 119 -19.16 -29.67 3.30
C ALA A 119 -17.77 -30.31 3.43
N ALA A 120 -17.50 -31.01 4.55
CA ALA A 120 -16.22 -31.71 4.77
C ALA A 120 -15.95 -32.76 3.67
N ARG A 121 -16.97 -33.54 3.29
CA ARG A 121 -16.86 -34.50 2.17
C ARG A 121 -16.57 -33.83 0.84
N ASN A 122 -17.24 -32.72 0.53
CA ASN A 122 -17.06 -31.99 -0.72
C ASN A 122 -15.66 -31.37 -0.83
N VAL A 123 -15.18 -30.74 0.25
CA VAL A 123 -13.84 -30.17 0.31
C VAL A 123 -12.79 -31.27 0.14
N ARG A 124 -12.90 -32.36 0.92
CA ARG A 124 -11.99 -33.51 0.80
C ARG A 124 -11.97 -34.05 -0.63
N TYR A 125 -13.14 -34.29 -1.21
CA TYR A 125 -13.28 -34.81 -2.57
C TYR A 125 -12.69 -33.86 -3.61
N HIS A 126 -12.88 -32.54 -3.47
CA HIS A 126 -12.33 -31.56 -4.39
C HIS A 126 -10.79 -31.55 -4.38
N VAL A 127 -10.17 -31.57 -3.20
CA VAL A 127 -8.71 -31.64 -3.05
C VAL A 127 -8.16 -32.98 -3.51
N GLU A 128 -8.84 -34.08 -3.18
CA GLU A 128 -8.48 -35.42 -3.64
C GLU A 128 -8.48 -35.52 -5.18
N ARG A 129 -9.48 -34.92 -5.85
CA ARG A 129 -9.52 -34.88 -7.33
C ARG A 129 -8.32 -34.14 -7.91
N GLN A 130 -7.92 -33.01 -7.33
CA GLN A 130 -6.74 -32.27 -7.78
C GLN A 130 -5.48 -33.11 -7.62
N LEU A 131 -5.29 -33.71 -6.45
CA LEU A 131 -4.09 -34.51 -6.15
C LEU A 131 -4.02 -35.75 -7.04
N ARG A 132 -5.13 -36.46 -7.26
CA ARG A 132 -5.18 -37.60 -8.19
C ARG A 132 -4.87 -37.21 -9.63
N ALA A 133 -5.29 -36.02 -10.08
CA ALA A 133 -5.10 -35.57 -11.45
C ALA A 133 -3.67 -35.03 -11.73
N THR A 134 -3.03 -34.45 -10.72
CA THR A 134 -1.78 -33.67 -10.91
C THR A 134 -0.61 -34.12 -10.05
N GLY A 135 -0.85 -34.88 -8.99
CA GLY A 135 0.15 -35.23 -7.98
C GLY A 135 0.63 -34.04 -7.14
N CYS A 136 0.00 -32.86 -7.26
CA CYS A 136 0.45 -31.64 -6.60
C CYS A 136 -0.73 -30.77 -6.15
N LEU A 137 -0.56 -30.06 -5.03
CA LEU A 137 -1.48 -29.04 -4.56
C LEU A 137 -0.77 -27.68 -4.54
N PRO A 138 -1.41 -26.60 -5.02
CA PRO A 138 -0.91 -25.26 -4.78
C PRO A 138 -1.13 -24.92 -3.30
N THR A 139 -0.04 -24.63 -2.59
CA THR A 139 -0.03 -24.41 -1.13
C THR A 139 0.77 -23.15 -0.80
N ASP A 140 0.94 -22.84 0.48
CA ASP A 140 1.82 -21.77 0.95
C ASP A 140 3.31 -22.04 0.65
N ARG A 141 3.69 -23.27 0.29
CA ARG A 141 5.06 -23.67 -0.04
C ARG A 141 5.26 -24.17 -1.47
N THR A 142 4.18 -24.27 -2.25
CA THR A 142 4.24 -24.82 -3.60
C THR A 142 3.40 -24.00 -4.55
N LEU A 143 4.05 -23.42 -5.56
CA LEU A 143 3.38 -22.87 -6.74
C LEU A 143 3.22 -23.99 -7.77
N PHE A 144 2.02 -24.11 -8.33
CA PHE A 144 1.76 -25.12 -9.36
C PHE A 144 1.54 -24.43 -10.69
N LEU A 145 2.41 -24.72 -11.65
CA LEU A 145 2.39 -24.15 -12.98
C LEU A 145 2.02 -25.22 -13.98
N GLU A 146 0.85 -25.12 -14.60
CA GLU A 146 0.44 -26.08 -15.61
C GLU A 146 0.23 -25.46 -16.98
N ALA A 147 0.64 -26.18 -18.02
CA ALA A 147 0.35 -25.84 -19.40
C ALA A 147 -0.66 -26.84 -19.97
N SER A 148 -1.71 -26.32 -20.58
CA SER A 148 -2.68 -27.09 -21.35
C SER A 148 -3.02 -26.39 -22.64
N ARG A 149 -3.71 -27.08 -23.55
CA ARG A 149 -4.23 -26.45 -24.77
C ARG A 149 -5.64 -25.93 -24.53
N ASP A 150 -5.93 -24.77 -25.11
CA ASP A 150 -7.29 -24.27 -25.19
C ASP A 150 -8.09 -24.99 -26.29
N GLN A 151 -9.34 -24.59 -26.51
CA GLN A 151 -10.20 -25.18 -27.54
C GLN A 151 -9.74 -24.87 -28.97
N LEU A 152 -8.92 -23.84 -29.15
CA LEU A 152 -8.36 -23.41 -30.43
C LEU A 152 -7.00 -24.07 -30.72
N GLY A 153 -6.45 -24.81 -29.74
CA GLY A 153 -5.18 -25.51 -29.84
C GLY A 153 -3.98 -24.67 -29.39
N ASP A 154 -4.19 -23.42 -28.97
CA ASP A 154 -3.16 -22.54 -28.45
C ASP A 154 -2.74 -22.97 -27.04
N TRP A 155 -1.50 -22.66 -26.65
CA TRP A 155 -1.03 -22.92 -25.30
C TRP A 155 -1.60 -21.92 -24.31
N GLN A 156 -2.18 -22.44 -23.23
CA GLN A 156 -2.49 -21.68 -22.02
C GLN A 156 -1.61 -22.17 -20.87
N VAL A 157 -0.95 -21.23 -20.22
CA VAL A 157 -0.10 -21.44 -19.05
C VAL A 157 -0.82 -20.88 -17.83
N ILE A 158 -1.02 -21.72 -16.83
CA ILE A 158 -1.85 -21.46 -15.66
C ILE A 158 -0.99 -21.58 -14.41
N LEU A 159 -0.76 -20.46 -13.74
CA LEU A 159 -0.12 -20.40 -12.43
C LEU A 159 -1.19 -20.50 -11.35
N LEU A 160 -1.22 -21.58 -10.58
CA LEU A 160 -2.08 -21.76 -9.42
C LEU A 160 -1.33 -21.42 -8.13
N SER A 161 -1.94 -20.56 -7.33
CA SER A 161 -1.38 -19.99 -6.10
C SER A 161 -2.49 -19.51 -5.18
N PRO A 162 -2.40 -19.72 -3.85
CA PRO A 162 -3.44 -19.24 -2.95
C PRO A 162 -3.27 -17.76 -2.54
N PHE A 163 -2.20 -17.08 -2.93
CA PHE A 163 -1.74 -15.81 -2.34
C PHE A 163 -2.57 -14.55 -2.62
N GLY A 164 -3.70 -14.66 -3.32
CA GLY A 164 -4.72 -13.63 -3.34
C GLY A 164 -4.54 -12.56 -4.43
N HIS A 165 -5.57 -11.71 -4.55
CA HIS A 165 -5.78 -10.87 -5.73
C HIS A 165 -4.69 -9.82 -5.96
N ARG A 166 -4.34 -9.06 -4.92
CA ARG A 166 -3.37 -7.94 -5.03
C ARG A 166 -1.98 -8.42 -5.43
N LEU A 167 -1.55 -9.56 -4.88
CA LEU A 167 -0.29 -10.19 -5.23
C LEU A 167 -0.31 -10.67 -6.68
N HIS A 168 -1.37 -11.38 -7.10
CA HIS A 168 -1.47 -11.87 -8.48
C HIS A 168 -1.59 -10.75 -9.49
N PHE A 169 -2.23 -9.63 -9.16
CA PHE A 169 -2.27 -8.47 -10.04
C PHE A 169 -0.86 -7.88 -10.24
N ALA A 170 -0.12 -7.66 -9.15
CA ALA A 170 1.25 -7.16 -9.22
C ALA A 170 2.16 -8.11 -10.01
N LEU A 171 2.06 -9.43 -9.75
CA LEU A 171 2.82 -10.44 -10.48
C LEU A 171 2.42 -10.51 -11.97
N ARG A 172 1.14 -10.32 -12.30
CA ARG A 172 0.68 -10.27 -13.70
C ARG A 172 1.34 -9.11 -14.45
N LEU A 173 1.40 -7.92 -13.86
CA LEU A 173 2.06 -6.76 -14.50
C LEU A 173 3.55 -7.05 -14.77
N ALA A 174 4.25 -7.66 -13.81
CA ALA A 174 5.64 -8.08 -14.00
C ALA A 174 5.79 -9.12 -15.12
N LEU A 175 4.90 -10.12 -15.16
CA LEU A 175 4.89 -11.15 -16.20
C LEU A 175 4.55 -10.58 -17.58
N GLU A 176 3.59 -9.67 -17.68
CA GLU A 176 3.23 -8.98 -18.93
C GLU A 176 4.43 -8.20 -19.48
N ALA A 177 5.11 -7.41 -18.64
CA ALA A 177 6.31 -6.67 -19.02
C ALA A 177 7.46 -7.60 -19.45
N HIS A 178 7.67 -8.69 -18.71
CA HIS A 178 8.74 -9.65 -18.97
C HIS A 178 8.49 -10.46 -20.25
N LEU A 179 7.29 -11.02 -20.40
CA LEU A 179 6.91 -11.83 -21.56
C LEU A 179 6.82 -10.99 -22.83
N ARG A 180 6.39 -9.73 -22.75
CA ARG A 180 6.44 -8.82 -23.90
C ARG A 180 7.85 -8.65 -24.44
N LYS A 181 8.84 -8.48 -23.54
CA LYS A 181 10.26 -8.39 -23.92
C LYS A 181 10.78 -9.71 -24.51
N ARG A 182 10.29 -10.86 -24.03
CA ARG A 182 10.70 -12.20 -24.49
C ARG A 182 10.05 -12.64 -25.81
N LEU A 183 8.77 -12.31 -26.03
CA LEU A 183 7.96 -12.79 -27.15
C LEU A 183 7.77 -11.77 -28.27
N GLY A 184 8.04 -10.48 -28.01
CA GLY A 184 7.83 -9.40 -28.98
C GLY A 184 6.36 -8.98 -29.14
N TYR A 185 5.43 -9.62 -28.43
CA TYR A 185 4.01 -9.25 -28.38
C TYR A 185 3.49 -9.37 -26.94
N GLN A 186 2.34 -8.74 -26.64
CA GLN A 186 1.72 -8.81 -25.31
C GLN A 186 0.77 -10.02 -25.22
N PRO A 187 1.05 -11.03 -24.38
CA PRO A 187 0.16 -12.17 -24.19
C PRO A 187 -1.15 -11.75 -23.50
N GLN A 188 -2.21 -12.51 -23.75
CA GLN A 188 -3.49 -12.30 -23.06
C GLN A 188 -3.40 -12.88 -21.65
N CYS A 189 -3.64 -12.03 -20.64
CA CYS A 189 -3.42 -12.37 -19.24
C CYS A 189 -4.65 -12.07 -18.38
N LEU A 190 -5.06 -13.02 -17.55
CA LEU A 190 -6.09 -12.85 -16.51
C LEU A 190 -5.50 -13.21 -15.14
N HIS A 191 -5.88 -12.46 -14.11
CA HIS A 191 -5.54 -12.77 -12.73
C HIS A 191 -6.82 -12.94 -11.91
N HIS A 192 -6.76 -13.78 -10.89
CA HIS A 192 -7.83 -14.00 -9.91
C HIS A 192 -7.23 -14.25 -8.53
N ASN A 193 -8.07 -14.52 -7.52
CA ASN A 193 -7.60 -14.89 -6.19
C ASN A 193 -6.69 -16.13 -6.18
N ASP A 194 -6.96 -17.10 -7.05
CA ASP A 194 -6.35 -18.45 -7.04
C ASP A 194 -5.23 -18.62 -8.06
N GLY A 195 -4.89 -17.57 -8.81
CA GLY A 195 -3.79 -17.64 -9.76
C GLY A 195 -3.85 -16.66 -10.92
N ILE A 196 -3.04 -16.96 -11.93
CA ILE A 196 -2.89 -16.21 -13.18
C ILE A 196 -3.02 -17.18 -14.34
N LEU A 197 -3.78 -16.80 -15.37
CA LEU A 197 -3.86 -17.51 -16.64
C LEU A 197 -3.25 -16.64 -17.74
N LEU A 198 -2.34 -17.25 -18.51
CA LEU A 198 -1.65 -16.65 -19.64
C LEU A 198 -1.99 -17.46 -20.88
N ARG A 199 -2.47 -16.81 -21.94
CA ARG A 199 -2.65 -17.44 -23.24
C ARG A 199 -1.55 -16.96 -24.19
N LEU A 200 -0.86 -17.92 -24.77
CA LEU A 200 0.26 -17.72 -25.68
C LEU A 200 -0.21 -18.09 -27.09
N THR A 201 -0.21 -17.12 -27.98
CA THR A 201 -0.53 -17.33 -29.40
C THR A 201 0.73 -17.68 -30.17
N ASP A 202 0.60 -18.51 -31.19
CA ASP A 202 1.68 -18.77 -32.17
C ASP A 202 3.00 -19.23 -31.53
N THR A 203 2.90 -20.14 -30.55
CA THR A 203 4.07 -20.72 -29.86
C THR A 203 4.01 -22.24 -29.93
N ASP A 204 5.10 -22.89 -30.35
CA ASP A 204 5.13 -24.35 -30.48
C ASP A 204 5.16 -25.07 -29.11
N GLU A 205 5.84 -24.48 -28.12
CA GLU A 205 6.05 -25.02 -26.78
C GLU A 205 5.55 -24.05 -25.69
N PRO A 206 4.96 -24.54 -24.58
CA PRO A 206 4.51 -23.68 -23.51
C PRO A 206 5.69 -23.15 -22.67
N ILE A 207 5.56 -21.92 -22.19
CA ILE A 207 6.56 -21.27 -21.34
C ILE A 207 6.34 -21.69 -19.88
N LEU A 208 6.93 -22.83 -19.50
CA LEU A 208 6.87 -23.36 -18.13
C LEU A 208 7.94 -22.75 -17.20
N ASP A 209 8.85 -21.96 -17.74
CA ASP A 209 9.89 -21.23 -17.00
C ASP A 209 9.48 -19.76 -16.78
N LEU A 210 8.21 -19.51 -16.41
CA LEU A 210 7.64 -18.15 -16.26
C LEU A 210 8.47 -17.20 -15.39
N PHE A 211 9.16 -17.73 -14.38
CA PHE A 211 9.98 -16.95 -13.44
C PHE A 211 11.42 -16.76 -13.90
N ALA A 212 11.84 -17.37 -15.01
CA ALA A 212 13.20 -17.23 -15.53
C ALA A 212 13.48 -15.78 -15.91
N GLY A 213 14.48 -15.17 -15.28
CA GLY A 213 14.81 -13.76 -15.50
C GLY A 213 13.96 -12.76 -14.71
N LEU A 214 13.02 -13.22 -13.88
CA LEU A 214 12.38 -12.40 -12.84
C LEU A 214 13.17 -12.53 -11.54
N THR A 215 13.55 -11.40 -10.95
CA THR A 215 14.30 -11.36 -9.69
C THR A 215 13.68 -10.35 -8.71
N PRO A 216 13.90 -10.50 -7.39
CA PRO A 216 13.44 -9.53 -6.40
C PRO A 216 13.92 -8.10 -6.69
N GLU A 217 15.07 -7.94 -7.34
CA GLU A 217 15.68 -6.65 -7.67
C GLU A 217 15.06 -6.00 -8.91
N ASN A 218 14.64 -6.79 -9.91
CA ASN A 218 14.13 -6.25 -11.17
C ASN A 218 12.61 -6.14 -11.25
N VAL A 219 11.87 -6.90 -10.42
CA VAL A 219 10.42 -7.04 -10.54
C VAL A 219 9.68 -5.73 -10.37
N GLU A 220 10.14 -4.89 -9.45
CA GLU A 220 9.53 -3.59 -9.18
C GLU A 220 9.64 -2.67 -10.39
N GLY A 221 10.81 -2.65 -11.06
CA GLY A 221 11.00 -1.92 -12.31
C GLY A 221 10.09 -2.42 -13.43
N LEU A 222 9.89 -3.74 -13.54
CA LEU A 222 8.98 -4.32 -14.52
C LEU A 222 7.51 -3.97 -14.26
N ILE A 223 7.11 -3.93 -12.98
CA ILE A 223 5.77 -3.48 -12.58
C ILE A 223 5.60 -2.01 -12.92
N LEU A 224 6.58 -1.16 -12.62
CA LEU A 224 6.55 0.27 -12.93
C LEU A 224 6.41 0.54 -14.44
N ASP A 225 7.21 -0.17 -15.25
CA ASP A 225 7.18 -0.08 -16.73
C ASP A 225 5.76 -0.30 -17.26
N GLU A 226 5.02 -1.25 -16.68
CA GLU A 226 3.68 -1.61 -17.16
C GLU A 226 2.54 -0.88 -16.45
N LEU A 227 2.75 -0.50 -15.20
CA LEU A 227 1.76 0.21 -14.40
C LEU A 227 1.42 1.56 -15.02
N ALA A 228 2.41 2.30 -15.55
CA ALA A 228 2.21 3.62 -16.13
C ALA A 228 1.16 3.62 -17.26
N ASP A 229 1.13 2.56 -18.06
CA ASP A 229 0.20 2.35 -19.19
C ASP A 229 -1.06 1.58 -18.80
N SER A 230 -1.21 1.21 -17.53
CA SER A 230 -2.35 0.43 -17.06
C SER A 230 -3.61 1.28 -16.86
N ALA A 231 -4.76 0.63 -17.00
CA ALA A 231 -6.07 1.18 -16.67
C ALA A 231 -6.18 1.62 -15.19
N LEU A 232 -5.55 0.87 -14.28
CA LEU A 232 -5.50 1.20 -12.85
C LEU A 232 -4.84 2.57 -12.62
N PHE A 233 -3.69 2.82 -13.27
CA PHE A 233 -2.98 4.08 -13.13
C PHE A 233 -3.80 5.26 -13.64
N ALA A 234 -4.42 5.14 -14.81
CA ALA A 234 -5.28 6.20 -15.35
C ALA A 234 -6.45 6.54 -14.41
N LEU A 235 -7.09 5.53 -13.83
CA LEU A 235 -8.16 5.71 -12.86
C LEU A 235 -7.69 6.45 -11.60
N ARG A 236 -6.59 5.99 -11.00
CA ARG A 236 -6.05 6.60 -9.77
C ARG A 236 -5.49 7.99 -10.01
N PHE A 237 -4.86 8.23 -11.16
CA PHE A 237 -4.42 9.56 -11.58
C PHE A 237 -5.57 10.56 -11.61
N ARG A 238 -6.69 10.20 -12.25
CA ARG A 238 -7.88 11.06 -12.27
C ARG A 238 -8.40 11.35 -10.86
N GLN A 239 -8.47 10.32 -10.01
CA GLN A 239 -8.95 10.48 -8.64
C GLN A 239 -8.02 11.39 -7.82
N ASN A 240 -6.71 11.25 -7.97
CA ASN A 240 -5.71 12.10 -7.31
C ASN A 240 -5.77 13.53 -7.82
N ALA A 241 -5.84 13.74 -9.14
CA ALA A 241 -6.01 15.07 -9.72
C ALA A 241 -7.31 15.75 -9.27
N ALA A 242 -8.41 14.98 -9.14
CA ALA A 242 -9.67 15.49 -8.64
C ALA A 242 -9.60 15.87 -7.15
N ARG A 243 -9.01 15.01 -6.31
CA ARG A 243 -8.79 15.24 -4.87
C ARG A 243 -7.87 16.43 -4.62
N ALA A 244 -6.84 16.61 -5.45
CA ALA A 244 -5.93 17.75 -5.43
C ALA A 244 -6.53 19.03 -6.03
N LEU A 245 -7.80 18.99 -6.50
CA LEU A 245 -8.51 20.13 -7.09
C LEU A 245 -7.84 20.70 -8.35
N LEU A 246 -7.05 19.88 -9.06
CA LEU A 246 -6.33 20.26 -10.29
C LEU A 246 -7.18 20.14 -11.54
N LEU A 247 -8.28 19.37 -11.49
CA LEU A 247 -9.23 19.32 -12.58
C LEU A 247 -10.10 20.59 -12.55
N PRO A 248 -10.01 21.49 -13.57
CA PRO A 248 -10.80 22.71 -13.58
C PRO A 248 -12.29 22.39 -13.52
N ARG A 249 -13.12 23.32 -13.03
CA ARG A 249 -14.59 23.15 -12.95
C ARG A 249 -15.29 24.20 -13.81
N VAL A 250 -16.41 23.82 -14.43
CA VAL A 250 -17.21 24.72 -15.29
C VAL A 250 -18.00 25.75 -14.46
N GLN A 251 -18.42 25.38 -13.24
CA GLN A 251 -19.13 26.27 -12.33
C GLN A 251 -18.52 26.20 -10.91
N PRO A 252 -18.16 27.35 -10.31
CA PRO A 252 -17.79 27.41 -8.90
C PRO A 252 -18.95 26.90 -8.02
N GLY A 253 -18.67 25.96 -7.12
CA GLY A 253 -19.65 25.49 -6.14
C GLY A 253 -20.52 24.29 -6.55
N ARG A 254 -20.30 23.68 -7.73
CA ARG A 254 -20.90 22.38 -8.10
C ARG A 254 -19.82 21.35 -8.41
N ARG A 255 -20.11 20.05 -8.18
CA ARG A 255 -19.24 18.96 -8.66
C ARG A 255 -19.30 18.90 -10.18
N ALA A 256 -18.14 18.75 -10.82
CA ALA A 256 -18.09 18.56 -12.26
C ALA A 256 -18.68 17.18 -12.60
N PRO A 257 -19.50 17.06 -13.66
CA PRO A 257 -19.98 15.77 -14.15
C PRO A 257 -18.81 14.79 -14.36
N LEU A 258 -18.99 13.53 -13.98
CA LEU A 258 -17.90 12.54 -13.98
C LEU A 258 -17.25 12.35 -15.35
N TRP A 259 -18.03 12.36 -16.43
CA TRP A 259 -17.50 12.26 -17.79
C TRP A 259 -16.51 13.38 -18.13
N LEU A 260 -16.77 14.59 -17.66
CA LEU A 260 -15.90 15.73 -17.88
C LEU A 260 -14.63 15.61 -17.02
N GLN A 261 -14.74 15.04 -15.82
CA GLN A 261 -13.57 14.69 -15.01
C GLN A 261 -12.70 13.63 -15.71
N ARG A 262 -13.31 12.67 -16.42
CA ARG A 262 -12.59 11.63 -17.17
C ARG A 262 -11.84 12.21 -18.37
N LEU A 263 -12.50 13.03 -19.18
CA LEU A 263 -11.86 13.69 -20.32
C LEU A 263 -10.66 14.54 -19.85
N ARG A 264 -10.87 15.39 -18.84
CA ARG A 264 -9.82 16.26 -18.30
C ARG A 264 -8.70 15.49 -17.60
N GLY A 265 -9.03 14.41 -16.89
CA GLY A 265 -8.04 13.54 -16.26
C GLY A 265 -7.14 12.87 -17.30
N ARG A 266 -7.70 12.43 -18.42
CA ARG A 266 -6.94 11.87 -19.54
C ARG A 266 -6.03 12.91 -20.20
N ASP A 267 -6.58 14.09 -20.50
CA ASP A 267 -5.80 15.17 -21.13
C ASP A 267 -4.66 15.63 -20.20
N LEU A 268 -4.93 15.76 -18.90
CA LEU A 268 -3.91 16.08 -17.91
C LEU A 268 -2.85 14.97 -17.81
N LEU A 269 -3.24 13.70 -17.82
CA LEU A 269 -2.30 12.58 -17.78
C LEU A 269 -1.38 12.56 -19.00
N GLN A 270 -1.90 12.88 -20.18
CA GLN A 270 -1.10 12.94 -21.41
C GLN A 270 0.04 13.97 -21.32
N VAL A 271 -0.21 15.12 -20.69
CA VAL A 271 0.81 16.14 -20.45
C VAL A 271 1.70 15.76 -19.26
N ALA A 272 1.11 15.32 -18.15
CA ALA A 272 1.83 14.98 -16.92
C ALA A 272 2.82 13.82 -17.12
N ARG A 273 2.59 12.93 -18.08
CA ARG A 273 3.53 11.88 -18.48
C ARG A 273 4.92 12.38 -18.90
N GLN A 274 5.00 13.61 -19.39
CA GLN A 274 6.26 14.25 -19.78
C GLN A 274 7.04 14.79 -18.57
N HIS A 275 6.40 14.80 -17.39
CA HIS A 275 6.93 15.35 -16.14
C HIS A 275 6.84 14.28 -15.04
N PRO A 276 7.83 13.37 -14.93
CA PRO A 276 7.82 12.28 -13.95
C PRO A 276 7.74 12.75 -12.49
N ASP A 277 8.19 13.97 -12.24
CA ASP A 277 8.21 14.68 -10.97
C ASP A 277 6.88 15.38 -10.63
N PHE A 278 5.89 15.34 -11.53
CA PHE A 278 4.58 15.94 -11.27
C PHE A 278 3.94 15.30 -10.02
N PRO A 279 3.58 16.06 -8.97
CA PRO A 279 3.19 15.48 -7.68
C PRO A 279 2.04 14.46 -7.75
N ILE A 280 1.11 14.62 -8.69
CA ILE A 280 0.00 13.68 -8.88
C ILE A 280 0.47 12.38 -9.51
N VAL A 281 1.44 12.43 -10.43
CA VAL A 281 2.05 11.21 -11.00
C VAL A 281 2.71 10.42 -9.88
N VAL A 282 3.52 11.08 -9.05
CA VAL A 282 4.23 10.46 -7.91
C VAL A 282 3.23 9.85 -6.91
N GLU A 283 2.20 10.61 -6.51
CA GLU A 283 1.17 10.10 -5.59
C GLU A 283 0.38 8.94 -6.21
N THR A 284 0.11 8.96 -7.51
CA THR A 284 -0.56 7.84 -8.19
C THR A 284 0.32 6.59 -8.23
N PHE A 285 1.62 6.72 -8.47
CA PHE A 285 2.53 5.58 -8.34
C PHE A 285 2.53 5.03 -6.91
N ARG A 286 2.66 5.91 -5.90
CA ARG A 286 2.60 5.52 -4.49
C ARG A 286 1.30 4.77 -4.16
N GLU A 287 0.14 5.34 -4.52
CA GLU A 287 -1.16 4.72 -4.25
C GLU A 287 -1.30 3.37 -4.95
N CYS A 288 -0.91 3.27 -6.22
CA CYS A 288 -0.96 1.99 -6.94
C CYS A 288 -0.05 0.93 -6.32
N LEU A 289 1.21 1.26 -6.05
CA LEU A 289 2.22 0.30 -5.55
C LEU A 289 1.95 -0.16 -4.12
N HIS A 290 1.45 0.73 -3.25
CA HIS A 290 1.25 0.44 -1.82
C HIS A 290 -0.19 0.06 -1.46
N ASP A 291 -1.19 0.67 -2.10
CA ASP A 291 -2.60 0.54 -1.67
C ASP A 291 -3.36 -0.48 -2.53
N HIS A 292 -2.95 -0.69 -3.79
CA HIS A 292 -3.63 -1.61 -4.72
C HIS A 292 -2.81 -2.84 -5.10
N LEU A 293 -1.50 -2.69 -5.24
CA LEU A 293 -0.57 -3.78 -5.52
C LEU A 293 0.11 -4.25 -4.23
N ASP A 294 0.70 -5.44 -4.26
CA ASP A 294 1.47 -5.97 -3.14
C ASP A 294 2.91 -6.30 -3.58
N VAL A 295 3.62 -5.24 -4.00
CA VAL A 295 4.97 -5.35 -4.54
C VAL A 295 5.97 -5.95 -3.53
N PRO A 296 5.96 -5.57 -2.24
CA PRO A 296 6.86 -6.18 -1.26
C PRO A 296 6.69 -7.69 -1.16
N ARG A 297 5.45 -8.21 -1.17
CA ARG A 297 5.22 -9.65 -1.12
C ARG A 297 5.53 -10.36 -2.44
N VAL A 298 5.40 -9.69 -3.59
CA VAL A 298 5.92 -10.25 -4.86
C VAL A 298 7.44 -10.39 -4.82
N ARG A 299 8.17 -9.37 -4.32
CA ARG A 299 9.63 -9.46 -4.12
C ARG A 299 10.00 -10.62 -3.19
N GLN A 300 9.27 -10.76 -2.07
CA GLN A 300 9.46 -11.86 -1.13
C GLN A 300 9.18 -13.23 -1.78
N LEU A 301 8.10 -13.35 -2.56
CA LEU A 301 7.75 -14.58 -3.28
C LEU A 301 8.89 -15.00 -4.22
N LEU A 302 9.45 -14.07 -4.99
CA LEU A 302 10.58 -14.36 -5.88
C LEU A 302 11.83 -14.75 -5.10
N ALA A 303 12.11 -14.11 -3.96
CA ALA A 303 13.23 -14.48 -3.10
C ALA A 303 13.04 -15.88 -2.50
N ASP A 304 11.82 -16.23 -2.11
CA ASP A 304 11.48 -17.54 -1.56
C ASP A 304 11.54 -18.64 -2.63
N ILE A 305 11.24 -18.33 -3.89
CA ILE A 305 11.48 -19.23 -5.04
C ILE A 305 12.99 -19.43 -5.26
N GLN A 306 13.77 -18.35 -5.27
CA GLN A 306 15.22 -18.41 -5.50
C GLN A 306 15.96 -19.18 -4.40
N THR A 307 15.53 -19.02 -3.15
CA THR A 307 16.09 -19.74 -1.99
C THR A 307 15.54 -21.15 -1.83
N GLY A 308 14.57 -21.55 -2.64
CA GLY A 308 13.94 -22.87 -2.61
C GLY A 308 12.96 -23.09 -1.44
N ARG A 309 12.59 -22.05 -0.70
CA ARG A 309 11.53 -22.12 0.33
C ARG A 309 10.16 -22.38 -0.28
N ILE A 310 9.91 -21.80 -1.45
CA ILE A 310 8.73 -22.06 -2.27
C ILE A 310 9.15 -22.85 -3.50
N LYS A 311 8.57 -24.03 -3.67
CA LYS A 311 8.82 -24.90 -4.82
C LYS A 311 7.90 -24.51 -5.96
N VAL A 312 8.43 -24.41 -7.18
CA VAL A 312 7.62 -24.33 -8.40
C VAL A 312 7.54 -25.72 -9.02
N VAL A 313 6.33 -26.27 -9.15
CA VAL A 313 6.08 -27.57 -9.78
C VAL A 313 5.41 -27.33 -11.11
N THR A 314 6.02 -27.80 -12.19
CA THR A 314 5.52 -27.62 -13.55
C THR A 314 4.87 -28.90 -14.08
N ARG A 315 3.76 -28.77 -14.80
CA ARG A 315 3.09 -29.89 -15.48
C ARG A 315 2.64 -29.50 -16.88
N ARG A 316 2.92 -30.33 -17.87
CA ARG A 316 2.30 -30.25 -19.20
C ARG A 316 1.20 -31.30 -19.30
N ALA A 317 0.02 -30.91 -19.77
CA ALA A 317 -1.11 -31.80 -19.91
C ALA A 317 -1.99 -31.40 -21.11
N GLU A 318 -2.84 -32.32 -21.57
CA GLU A 318 -3.83 -31.99 -22.61
C GLU A 318 -5.01 -31.21 -22.03
N THR A 319 -5.40 -31.51 -20.80
CA THR A 319 -6.55 -30.89 -20.12
C THR A 319 -6.14 -30.16 -18.83
N PRO A 320 -6.80 -29.03 -18.51
CA PRO A 320 -6.59 -28.31 -17.24
C PRO A 320 -6.92 -29.16 -16.02
N SER A 321 -6.27 -28.86 -14.90
CA SER A 321 -6.56 -29.51 -13.62
C SER A 321 -7.89 -29.02 -13.00
N PRO A 322 -8.48 -29.79 -12.07
CA PRO A 322 -9.68 -29.38 -11.33
C PRO A 322 -9.60 -27.97 -10.72
N PHE A 323 -8.46 -27.56 -10.19
CA PHE A 323 -8.28 -26.23 -9.59
C PHE A 323 -8.15 -25.11 -10.63
N ALA A 324 -7.64 -25.42 -11.83
CA ALA A 324 -7.60 -24.45 -12.91
C ALA A 324 -8.96 -24.18 -13.57
N ALA A 325 -9.95 -25.05 -13.36
CA ALA A 325 -11.26 -24.94 -14.00
C ALA A 325 -11.92 -23.56 -13.80
N GLY A 326 -11.82 -22.97 -12.60
CA GLY A 326 -12.38 -21.64 -12.31
C GLY A 326 -11.67 -20.52 -13.07
N LEU A 327 -10.34 -20.59 -13.18
CA LEU A 327 -9.53 -19.64 -13.95
C LEU A 327 -9.78 -19.76 -15.46
N VAL A 328 -9.81 -20.99 -15.97
CA VAL A 328 -10.13 -21.25 -17.39
C VAL A 328 -11.54 -20.76 -17.71
N PHE A 329 -12.52 -21.05 -16.87
CA PHE A 329 -13.89 -20.54 -17.05
C PHE A 329 -13.92 -19.00 -17.10
N SER A 330 -13.22 -18.35 -16.16
CA SER A 330 -13.13 -16.88 -16.11
C SER A 330 -12.42 -16.29 -17.33
N PHE A 331 -11.38 -16.97 -17.82
CA PHE A 331 -10.64 -16.57 -19.02
C PHE A 331 -11.48 -16.75 -20.29
N THR A 332 -12.11 -17.91 -20.47
CA THR A 332 -13.01 -18.16 -21.61
C THR A 332 -14.14 -17.15 -21.64
N ALA A 333 -14.72 -16.80 -20.48
CA ALA A 333 -15.73 -15.75 -20.36
C ALA A 333 -15.23 -14.37 -20.81
N ALA A 334 -13.97 -14.05 -20.54
CA ALA A 334 -13.37 -12.77 -20.94
C ALA A 334 -12.95 -12.72 -22.43
N PHE A 335 -12.45 -13.83 -23.01
CA PHE A 335 -11.70 -13.79 -24.28
C PHE A 335 -12.33 -14.55 -25.47
N MET A 336 -13.31 -15.44 -25.28
CA MET A 336 -13.86 -16.32 -26.35
C MET A 336 -14.61 -15.57 -27.48
N TYR A 337 -14.89 -14.28 -27.33
CA TYR A 337 -15.65 -13.49 -28.30
C TYR A 337 -14.93 -12.25 -28.82
N GLN A 338 -13.61 -12.18 -28.66
CA GLN A 338 -12.79 -11.15 -29.32
C GLN A 338 -12.66 -11.49 -30.81
N TYR A 339 -13.31 -10.72 -31.69
CA TYR A 339 -13.06 -10.76 -33.13
C TYR A 339 -12.03 -9.69 -33.52
N ASP A 340 -11.14 -10.06 -34.46
CA ASP A 340 -10.10 -9.27 -35.14
C ASP A 340 -9.91 -7.82 -34.65
N GLN A 341 -8.89 -7.63 -33.81
CA GLN A 341 -8.26 -6.32 -33.65
C GLN A 341 -6.75 -6.43 -33.86
N VAL A 342 -6.29 -5.80 -34.93
CA VAL A 342 -4.88 -5.47 -35.13
C VAL A 342 -4.53 -4.38 -34.11
N GLN A 343 -3.69 -4.71 -33.12
CA GLN A 343 -3.21 -3.71 -32.18
C GLN A 343 -2.42 -2.64 -32.94
N ALA A 344 -2.84 -1.38 -32.80
CA ALA A 344 -2.10 -0.25 -33.31
C ALA A 344 -0.77 -0.15 -32.57
N ASN A 345 0.33 -0.50 -33.25
CA ASN A 345 1.68 -0.16 -32.84
C ASN A 345 1.77 1.38 -32.77
N GLY A 346 1.63 1.92 -31.57
CA GLY A 346 1.89 3.32 -31.28
C GLY A 346 3.26 3.45 -30.63
N ASP A 347 4.20 4.09 -31.33
CA ASP A 347 5.46 4.58 -30.79
C ASP A 347 5.25 5.21 -29.41
N ARG A 348 5.78 4.56 -28.35
CA ARG A 348 5.79 5.12 -27.00
C ARG A 348 7.20 5.63 -26.69
N SER A 349 7.31 6.95 -26.56
CA SER A 349 8.49 7.63 -26.05
C SER A 349 8.69 7.26 -24.58
N HIS A 350 9.75 6.50 -24.30
CA HIS A 350 10.22 6.22 -22.96
C HIS A 350 11.11 7.36 -22.48
N VAL A 351 10.66 8.15 -21.50
CA VAL A 351 11.55 8.86 -20.56
C VAL A 351 10.85 8.95 -19.20
N LEU A 352 10.87 7.85 -18.43
CA LEU A 352 10.69 7.92 -16.98
C LEU A 352 12.09 7.88 -16.37
N ASP A 353 12.48 8.93 -15.67
CA ASP A 353 13.78 8.99 -15.00
C ASP A 353 13.76 8.10 -13.75
N ARG A 354 14.27 6.89 -13.94
CA ARG A 354 14.21 5.76 -13.00
C ARG A 354 14.88 6.07 -11.67
N GLN A 355 15.97 6.85 -11.69
CA GLN A 355 16.66 7.29 -10.48
C GLN A 355 15.81 8.25 -9.64
N LEU A 356 15.01 9.11 -10.28
CA LEU A 356 14.17 10.08 -9.59
C LEU A 356 12.96 9.41 -8.93
N LEU A 357 12.33 8.45 -9.64
CA LEU A 357 11.22 7.67 -9.10
C LEU A 357 11.67 6.76 -7.94
N GLU A 358 12.82 6.10 -8.06
CA GLU A 358 13.38 5.31 -6.97
C GLU A 358 13.71 6.18 -5.75
N GLN A 359 14.21 7.41 -5.92
CA GLN A 359 14.45 8.34 -4.80
C GLN A 359 13.17 8.84 -4.13
N LEU A 360 12.08 9.02 -4.88
CA LEU A 360 10.80 9.54 -4.37
C LEU A 360 9.89 8.45 -3.80
N VAL A 361 10.02 7.20 -4.27
CA VAL A 361 9.15 6.07 -3.92
C VAL A 361 9.84 5.06 -2.98
N SER A 362 11.18 5.03 -2.92
CA SER A 362 11.87 4.05 -2.07
C SER A 362 11.51 4.18 -0.58
N PRO A 363 11.28 3.06 0.12
CA PRO A 363 11.06 3.05 1.57
C PRO A 363 12.26 3.56 2.38
N GLN A 364 13.45 3.66 1.78
CA GLN A 364 14.63 4.27 2.41
C GLN A 364 14.58 5.81 2.44
N SER A 365 13.82 6.44 1.53
CA SER A 365 13.61 7.89 1.52
C SER A 365 12.42 8.33 2.36
N GLN A 366 11.54 7.37 2.70
CA GLN A 366 10.53 7.54 3.74
C GLN A 366 11.02 6.89 5.03
N GLU A 367 12.07 7.46 5.64
CA GLU A 367 12.08 7.46 7.09
C GLU A 367 10.79 8.18 7.50
N HIS A 368 9.74 7.40 7.78
CA HIS A 368 8.57 7.91 8.48
C HIS A 368 9.13 8.50 9.76
N LEU A 369 9.32 9.82 9.78
CA LEU A 369 9.81 10.57 10.93
C LEU A 369 8.99 10.09 12.13
N LEU A 370 9.61 9.23 12.93
CA LEU A 370 8.96 8.61 14.07
C LEU A 370 8.71 9.76 15.04
N ASP A 371 7.44 10.10 15.26
CA ASP A 371 7.14 11.24 16.10
C ASP A 371 7.55 10.90 17.54
N PRO A 372 8.40 11.72 18.20
CA PRO A 372 8.84 11.45 19.56
C PRO A 372 7.67 11.26 20.55
N ARG A 373 6.52 11.91 20.30
CA ARG A 373 5.31 11.75 21.09
C ARG A 373 4.70 10.36 20.92
N ALA A 374 4.73 9.80 19.71
CA ALA A 374 4.24 8.45 19.44
C ALA A 374 5.14 7.40 20.09
N VAL A 375 6.46 7.56 19.99
CA VAL A 375 7.46 6.72 20.69
C VAL A 375 7.17 6.71 22.19
N HIS A 376 7.01 7.90 22.79
CA HIS A 376 6.73 8.04 24.22
C HIS A 376 5.38 7.42 24.64
N GLN A 377 4.35 7.51 23.79
CA GLN A 377 3.05 6.88 24.06
C GLN A 377 3.14 5.34 24.08
N VAL A 378 3.84 4.76 23.11
CA VAL A 378 4.03 3.31 23.02
C VAL A 378 4.89 2.83 24.19
N GLU A 379 6.00 3.53 24.47
CA GLU A 379 6.90 3.25 25.60
C GLU A 379 6.12 3.20 26.92
N ARG A 380 5.37 4.27 27.23
CA ARG A 380 4.56 4.32 28.46
C ARG A 380 3.55 3.20 28.55
N ARG A 381 2.92 2.81 27.44
CA ARG A 381 1.93 1.73 27.42
C ARG A 381 2.57 0.36 27.63
N LEU A 382 3.69 0.08 26.96
CA LEU A 382 4.41 -1.18 27.11
C LEU A 382 4.90 -1.36 28.54
N ARG A 383 5.47 -0.30 29.11
CA ARG A 383 5.92 -0.22 30.50
C ARG A 383 4.78 -0.13 31.52
N GLY A 384 3.60 0.27 31.06
CA GLY A 384 2.39 0.57 31.84
C GLY A 384 2.56 1.71 32.87
N VAL A 385 3.37 2.70 32.53
CA VAL A 385 3.65 3.89 33.36
C VAL A 385 2.39 4.73 33.52
N GLY A 386 1.99 4.97 34.78
CA GLY A 386 0.75 5.66 35.13
C GLY A 386 -0.49 4.77 35.22
N GLN A 387 -0.35 3.46 35.06
CA GLN A 387 -1.40 2.47 35.33
C GLN A 387 -0.84 1.32 36.20
N PRO A 388 -0.46 1.58 37.46
CA PRO A 388 0.12 0.55 38.31
C PRO A 388 -0.86 -0.62 38.53
N PRO A 389 -0.35 -1.86 38.70
CA PRO A 389 -1.18 -3.03 38.98
C PRO A 389 -1.96 -2.83 40.28
N ARG A 390 -3.16 -3.40 40.33
CA ARG A 390 -4.15 -3.18 41.39
C ARG A 390 -4.18 -4.30 42.43
N SER A 391 -3.54 -5.43 42.14
CA SER A 391 -3.48 -6.59 43.01
C SER A 391 -2.11 -7.27 42.92
N ALA A 392 -1.80 -8.12 43.91
CA ALA A 392 -0.59 -8.94 43.89
C ALA A 392 -0.54 -9.88 42.68
N THR A 393 -1.69 -10.42 42.24
CA THR A 393 -1.79 -11.27 41.04
C THR A 393 -1.48 -10.49 39.76
N GLU A 394 -2.02 -9.28 39.62
CA GLU A 394 -1.67 -8.41 38.50
C GLU A 394 -0.18 -8.04 38.53
N MET A 395 0.39 -7.80 39.71
CA MET A 395 1.82 -7.52 39.87
C MET A 395 2.70 -8.69 39.43
N ALA A 396 2.30 -9.93 39.70
CA ALA A 396 3.04 -11.12 39.27
C ALA A 396 3.09 -11.25 37.74
N GLU A 397 1.96 -11.05 37.06
CA GLU A 397 1.90 -11.03 35.58
C GLU A 397 2.67 -9.84 34.99
N TRP A 398 2.62 -8.69 35.68
CA TRP A 398 3.39 -7.52 35.30
C TRP A 398 4.90 -7.79 35.34
N LEU A 399 5.38 -8.42 36.41
CA LEU A 399 6.78 -8.79 36.60
C LEU A 399 7.21 -9.89 35.60
N ARG A 400 6.32 -10.85 35.31
CA ARG A 400 6.53 -11.88 34.27
C ARG A 400 6.74 -11.24 32.89
N ARG A 401 5.90 -10.25 32.53
CA ARG A 401 5.93 -9.54 31.25
C ARG A 401 7.16 -8.63 31.11
N LEU A 402 7.41 -7.77 32.09
CA LEU A 402 8.53 -6.82 32.05
C LEU A 402 9.90 -7.48 32.23
N GLY A 403 9.97 -8.62 32.93
CA GLY A 403 11.22 -9.30 33.24
C GLY A 403 11.79 -8.87 34.59
N ASP A 404 12.24 -7.62 34.68
CA ASP A 404 12.82 -7.06 35.90
C ASP A 404 12.36 -5.61 36.18
N LEU A 405 12.35 -5.26 37.48
CA LEU A 405 12.06 -3.91 37.95
C LEU A 405 13.12 -3.43 38.94
N THR A 406 13.51 -2.17 38.80
CA THR A 406 14.35 -1.46 39.79
C THR A 406 13.47 -0.79 40.83
N PRO A 407 14.03 -0.50 42.03
CA PRO A 407 13.31 0.27 43.05
C PRO A 407 12.82 1.65 42.58
N LYS A 408 13.49 2.26 41.58
CA LYS A 408 13.11 3.57 41.03
C LYS A 408 11.89 3.53 40.12
N GLU A 409 11.55 2.35 39.61
CA GLU A 409 10.41 2.14 38.69
C GLU A 409 9.13 1.74 39.42
N LEU A 410 9.20 1.62 40.77
CA LEU A 410 8.05 1.25 41.58
C LEU A 410 7.17 2.48 41.82
N GLU A 411 5.90 2.38 41.45
CA GLU A 411 4.88 3.40 41.66
C GLU A 411 3.77 2.89 42.58
N GLY A 412 3.31 3.74 43.51
CA GLY A 412 2.15 3.45 44.37
C GLY A 412 2.28 2.14 45.16
N PRO A 413 1.31 1.22 45.10
CA PRO A 413 1.28 0.00 45.93
C PRO A 413 2.21 -1.12 45.44
N MET A 414 2.95 -0.92 44.34
CA MET A 414 3.81 -1.96 43.74
C MET A 414 4.80 -2.58 44.74
N ALA A 415 5.41 -1.76 45.61
CA ALA A 415 6.37 -2.24 46.60
C ALA A 415 5.72 -3.22 47.60
N ALA A 416 4.52 -2.90 48.09
CA ALA A 416 3.79 -3.77 49.02
C ALA A 416 3.38 -5.10 48.36
N PHE A 417 3.00 -5.07 47.08
CA PHE A 417 2.69 -6.28 46.31
C PHE A 417 3.93 -7.14 46.06
N LEU A 418 5.09 -6.54 45.78
CA LEU A 418 6.35 -7.28 45.63
C LEU A 418 6.78 -7.94 46.93
N GLU A 419 6.65 -7.26 48.07
CA GLU A 419 6.93 -7.87 49.38
C GLU A 419 5.98 -9.03 49.69
N GLN A 420 4.70 -8.92 49.31
CA GLN A 420 3.75 -10.02 49.43
C GLN A 420 4.16 -11.21 48.54
N LEU A 421 4.46 -10.97 47.27
CA LEU A 421 4.90 -12.01 46.33
C LEU A 421 6.21 -12.66 46.76
N GLN A 422 7.10 -11.91 47.42
CA GLN A 422 8.33 -12.45 47.99
C GLN A 422 8.05 -13.42 49.15
N ARG A 423 7.12 -13.07 50.06
CA ARG A 423 6.70 -13.98 51.15
C ARG A 423 6.03 -15.24 50.63
N GLU A 424 5.32 -15.13 49.51
CA GLU A 424 4.67 -16.25 48.81
C GLU A 424 5.64 -17.06 47.91
N GLY A 425 6.89 -16.62 47.75
CA GLY A 425 7.91 -17.29 46.93
C GLY A 425 7.74 -17.12 45.42
N LEU A 426 6.90 -16.17 44.98
CA LEU A 426 6.60 -15.89 43.57
C LEU A 426 7.49 -14.80 42.95
N ALA A 427 8.16 -13.98 43.77
CA ALA A 427 9.12 -12.97 43.34
C ALA A 427 10.38 -13.02 44.22
N CYS A 428 11.52 -12.60 43.66
CA CYS A 428 12.75 -12.44 44.43
C CYS A 428 13.50 -11.17 44.00
N CYS A 429 14.31 -10.65 44.93
CA CYS A 429 15.21 -9.54 44.65
C CYS A 429 16.64 -10.10 44.43
N LEU A 430 17.20 -9.87 43.25
CA LEU A 430 18.56 -10.24 42.88
C LEU A 430 19.45 -8.99 42.85
N GLU A 431 20.72 -9.13 43.22
CA GLU A 431 21.72 -8.07 43.07
C GLU A 431 22.46 -8.21 41.74
N LEU A 432 22.30 -7.23 40.85
CA LEU A 432 23.05 -7.13 39.60
C LEU A 432 24.10 -6.02 39.70
N ALA A 433 25.10 -6.05 38.81
CA ALA A 433 25.99 -4.92 38.59
C ALA A 433 25.16 -3.72 38.05
N GLY A 434 24.72 -2.85 38.97
CA GLY A 434 23.70 -1.83 38.71
C GLY A 434 22.59 -1.75 39.77
N GLY A 435 22.66 -2.55 40.85
CA GLY A 435 21.80 -2.51 42.02
C GLY A 435 20.70 -3.58 42.06
N PRO A 436 19.82 -3.54 43.07
CA PRO A 436 18.78 -4.55 43.26
C PRO A 436 17.78 -4.58 42.11
N ARG A 437 17.33 -5.79 41.74
CA ARG A 437 16.31 -6.06 40.73
C ARG A 437 15.28 -7.03 41.26
N TRP A 438 14.02 -6.63 41.19
CA TRP A 438 12.90 -7.54 41.39
C TRP A 438 12.66 -8.34 40.12
N VAL A 439 12.60 -9.66 40.24
CA VAL A 439 12.28 -10.57 39.14
C VAL A 439 11.27 -11.62 39.61
N SER A 440 10.51 -12.18 38.68
CA SER A 440 9.66 -13.33 38.98
C SER A 440 10.53 -14.53 39.37
N ALA A 441 10.10 -15.32 40.36
CA ALA A 441 10.81 -16.51 40.81
C ALA A 441 11.04 -17.51 39.65
N GLU A 442 10.13 -17.57 38.69
CA GLU A 442 10.25 -18.42 37.49
C GLU A 442 11.42 -18.00 36.58
N HIS A 443 11.77 -16.72 36.55
CA HIS A 443 12.87 -16.19 35.74
C HIS A 443 14.16 -16.02 36.54
N ALA A 444 14.12 -16.16 37.86
CA ALA A 444 15.28 -15.93 38.73
C ALA A 444 16.50 -16.76 38.30
N GLU A 445 16.29 -18.03 37.96
CA GLU A 445 17.37 -18.91 37.50
C GLU A 445 17.96 -18.46 36.16
N GLN A 446 17.12 -17.95 35.25
CA GLN A 446 17.58 -17.39 33.98
C GLN A 446 18.50 -16.18 34.19
N TYR A 447 18.19 -15.30 35.15
CA TYR A 447 19.06 -14.17 35.52
C TYR A 447 20.37 -14.64 36.16
N ARG A 448 20.32 -15.64 37.06
CA ARG A 448 21.53 -16.20 37.67
C ARG A 448 22.46 -16.81 36.62
N GLN A 449 21.90 -17.51 35.63
CA GLN A 449 22.67 -18.07 34.52
C GLN A 449 23.27 -16.96 33.66
N ALA A 450 22.46 -16.02 33.17
CA ALA A 450 22.92 -14.95 32.28
C ALA A 450 24.09 -14.13 32.86
N PHE A 451 24.06 -13.86 34.17
CA PHE A 451 25.02 -12.97 34.84
C PHE A 451 25.95 -13.66 35.84
N ALA A 452 25.98 -15.00 35.86
CA ALA A 452 26.80 -15.83 36.76
C ALA A 452 26.68 -15.43 38.25
N LEU A 453 25.45 -15.17 38.71
CA LEU A 453 25.17 -14.81 40.11
C LEU A 453 25.27 -16.03 41.02
N ASP A 454 25.51 -15.80 42.31
CA ASP A 454 25.50 -16.82 43.37
C ASP A 454 26.41 -18.05 43.12
N GLY A 455 27.47 -17.88 42.32
CA GLY A 455 28.39 -18.96 41.96
C GLY A 455 27.81 -19.99 40.99
N ASN A 456 26.79 -19.61 40.19
CA ASN A 456 26.18 -20.49 39.20
C ASN A 456 27.20 -20.91 38.11
N ASN A 457 27.38 -22.22 37.93
CA ASN A 457 28.34 -22.82 36.99
C ASN A 457 27.74 -23.07 35.60
N ALA A 458 26.89 -22.16 35.10
CA ALA A 458 26.31 -22.26 33.78
C ALA A 458 27.39 -22.25 32.68
N ASN A 459 27.29 -23.17 31.72
CA ASN A 459 28.21 -23.22 30.59
C ASN A 459 28.02 -22.00 29.66
N ALA A 460 28.98 -21.74 28.76
CA ALA A 460 28.94 -20.53 27.93
C ALA A 460 27.66 -20.42 27.06
N GLU A 461 27.15 -21.55 26.57
CA GLU A 461 25.96 -21.63 25.73
C GLU A 461 24.67 -21.31 26.52
N GLN A 462 24.53 -21.85 27.73
CA GLN A 462 23.42 -21.55 28.65
C GLN A 462 23.40 -20.06 29.01
N ARG A 463 24.58 -19.46 29.26
CA ARG A 463 24.69 -18.03 29.57
C ARG A 463 24.23 -17.16 28.41
N GLN A 464 24.67 -17.47 27.20
CA GLN A 464 24.26 -16.75 25.99
C GLN A 464 22.76 -16.90 25.72
N SER A 465 22.21 -18.10 25.85
CA SER A 465 20.77 -18.35 25.66
C SER A 465 19.91 -17.61 26.69
N ALA A 466 20.30 -17.64 27.97
CA ALA A 466 19.63 -16.92 29.04
C ALA A 466 19.68 -15.41 28.83
N GLY A 467 20.85 -14.87 28.46
CA GLY A 467 21.06 -13.46 28.15
C GLY A 467 20.24 -13.01 26.93
N ALA A 468 20.21 -13.81 25.87
CA ALA A 468 19.39 -13.58 24.69
C ALA A 468 17.90 -13.49 25.06
N ALA A 469 17.38 -14.39 25.89
CA ALA A 469 15.97 -14.34 26.28
C ALA A 469 15.64 -13.13 27.20
N ILE A 470 16.60 -12.63 27.98
CA ILE A 470 16.44 -11.37 28.74
C ILE A 470 16.42 -10.17 27.78
N LEU A 471 17.40 -10.09 26.87
CA LEU A 471 17.50 -9.02 25.87
C LEU A 471 16.25 -8.96 24.98
N HIS A 472 15.76 -10.10 24.52
CA HIS A 472 14.53 -10.17 23.72
C HIS A 472 13.33 -9.61 24.48
N ARG A 473 13.17 -9.97 25.76
CA ARG A 473 12.08 -9.46 26.61
C ARG A 473 12.21 -7.96 26.85
N PHE A 474 13.44 -7.46 26.97
CA PHE A 474 13.69 -6.02 27.06
C PHE A 474 13.21 -5.31 25.78
N LEU A 475 13.52 -5.85 24.60
CA LEU A 475 13.06 -5.28 23.31
C LEU A 475 11.54 -5.33 23.13
N THR A 476 10.86 -6.38 23.61
CA THR A 476 9.39 -6.47 23.49
C THR A 476 8.66 -5.53 24.45
N THR A 477 9.33 -5.02 25.47
CA THR A 477 8.74 -4.16 26.53
C THR A 477 9.09 -2.68 26.39
N HIS A 478 9.85 -2.32 25.35
CA HIS A 478 10.24 -0.94 25.03
C HIS A 478 9.91 -0.63 23.57
N ALA A 479 9.71 0.64 23.26
CA ALA A 479 9.32 1.11 21.93
C ALA A 479 10.52 1.19 20.98
N LEU A 480 11.61 1.80 21.42
CA LEU A 480 12.88 1.91 20.69
C LEU A 480 14.01 1.76 21.69
N VAL A 481 14.98 0.90 21.39
CA VAL A 481 16.08 0.56 22.29
C VAL A 481 17.41 0.74 21.59
N GLY A 482 18.25 1.62 22.12
CA GLY A 482 19.64 1.72 21.71
C GLY A 482 20.54 0.73 22.45
N LEU A 483 21.73 0.47 21.91
CA LEU A 483 22.75 -0.32 22.60
C LEU A 483 23.12 0.29 23.97
N ALA A 484 23.14 1.62 24.07
CA ALA A 484 23.40 2.33 25.32
C ALA A 484 22.34 2.02 26.41
N ASP A 485 21.06 1.90 26.04
CA ASP A 485 19.97 1.59 26.98
C ASP A 485 20.12 0.18 27.55
N VAL A 486 20.49 -0.78 26.70
CA VAL A 486 20.76 -2.17 27.10
C VAL A 486 21.92 -2.25 28.08
N LEU A 487 23.04 -1.60 27.76
CA LEU A 487 24.26 -1.64 28.58
C LEU A 487 24.13 -0.83 29.88
N ALA A 488 23.26 0.19 29.90
CA ALA A 488 22.91 0.89 31.13
C ALA A 488 22.04 0.02 32.05
N ARG A 489 21.20 -0.86 31.48
CA ARG A 489 20.29 -1.71 32.25
C ARG A 489 20.94 -3.00 32.76
N TYR A 490 21.69 -3.68 31.88
CA TYR A 490 22.23 -5.02 32.11
C TYR A 490 23.76 -5.05 31.88
N PRO A 491 24.50 -5.82 32.70
CA PRO A 491 25.94 -5.96 32.55
C PRO A 491 26.31 -6.97 31.45
N PHE A 492 25.77 -6.79 30.25
CA PHE A 492 26.18 -7.57 29.08
C PHE A 492 27.55 -7.14 28.57
N ASP A 493 28.26 -8.06 27.91
CA ASP A 493 29.42 -7.70 27.08
C ASP A 493 28.95 -6.83 25.89
N PRO A 494 29.46 -5.59 25.72
CA PRO A 494 29.07 -4.72 24.62
C PRO A 494 29.19 -5.37 23.24
N ALA A 495 30.27 -6.13 23.02
CA ALA A 495 30.52 -6.78 21.74
C ALA A 495 29.50 -7.90 21.45
N TRP A 496 29.09 -8.63 22.49
CA TRP A 496 28.07 -9.66 22.39
C TRP A 496 26.68 -9.03 22.14
N ALA A 497 26.30 -8.02 22.92
CA ALA A 497 24.98 -7.38 22.81
C ALA A 497 24.78 -6.73 21.44
N GLN A 498 25.79 -6.02 20.94
CA GLN A 498 25.76 -5.43 19.61
C GLN A 498 25.61 -6.50 18.52
N ARG A 499 26.47 -7.53 18.54
CA ARG A 499 26.41 -8.62 17.57
C ARG A 499 25.06 -9.32 17.59
N GLN A 500 24.51 -9.56 18.77
CA GLN A 500 23.22 -10.24 18.92
C GLN A 500 22.06 -9.43 18.32
N LEU A 501 22.05 -8.10 18.52
CA LEU A 501 21.06 -7.20 17.94
C LEU A 501 21.20 -7.11 16.42
N GLU A 502 22.41 -7.02 15.89
CA GLU A 502 22.70 -7.00 14.46
C GLU A 502 22.30 -8.33 13.79
N GLU A 503 22.63 -9.47 14.40
CA GLU A 503 22.23 -10.80 13.92
C GLU A 503 20.70 -10.94 13.87
N TRP A 504 20.00 -10.47 14.91
CA TRP A 504 18.53 -10.49 14.92
C TRP A 504 17.91 -9.53 13.91
N ALA A 505 18.55 -8.39 13.64
CA ALA A 505 18.12 -7.46 12.61
C ALA A 505 18.25 -8.09 11.22
N CYS A 506 19.38 -8.72 10.92
CA CYS A 506 19.60 -9.47 9.69
C CYS A 506 18.63 -10.66 9.54
N ALA A 507 18.28 -11.33 10.64
CA ALA A 507 17.32 -12.43 10.65
C ALA A 507 15.84 -11.97 10.65
N GLY A 508 15.57 -10.66 10.69
CA GLY A 508 14.21 -10.12 10.73
C GLY A 508 13.45 -10.33 12.04
N ARG A 509 14.14 -10.69 13.13
CA ARG A 509 13.54 -10.84 14.47
C ARG A 509 13.34 -9.51 15.16
N VAL A 510 14.20 -8.53 14.87
CA VAL A 510 14.11 -7.14 15.34
C VAL A 510 14.31 -6.22 14.14
N VAL A 511 13.87 -4.98 14.25
CA VAL A 511 14.04 -3.99 13.19
C VAL A 511 15.01 -2.91 13.68
N ALA A 512 16.04 -2.64 12.87
CA ALA A 512 16.94 -1.51 13.08
C ALA A 512 16.39 -0.28 12.36
N VAL A 513 16.29 0.84 13.07
CA VAL A 513 15.81 2.14 12.55
C VAL A 513 16.69 3.28 13.05
N SER A 514 16.69 4.39 12.33
CA SER A 514 17.33 5.64 12.78
C SER A 514 16.56 6.24 13.95
N ALA A 515 17.27 6.78 14.94
CA ALA A 515 16.64 7.43 16.08
C ALA A 515 15.87 8.71 15.65
N PRO A 516 14.74 9.05 16.30
CA PRO A 516 13.97 10.25 15.98
C PRO A 516 14.73 11.59 16.09
N GLN A 517 15.86 11.61 16.80
CA GLN A 517 16.61 12.83 17.17
C GLN A 517 18.13 12.70 16.87
N GLY A 518 18.55 11.78 16.00
CA GLY A 518 19.95 11.66 15.61
C GLY A 518 20.25 10.46 14.71
N GLU A 519 21.50 10.35 14.25
CA GLU A 519 21.97 9.29 13.35
C GLU A 519 22.29 7.96 14.06
N SER A 520 21.97 7.81 15.35
CA SER A 520 22.20 6.57 16.08
C SER A 520 21.18 5.50 15.71
N VAL A 521 21.65 4.28 15.47
CA VAL A 521 20.78 3.12 15.22
C VAL A 521 20.12 2.67 16.52
N VAL A 522 18.80 2.52 16.47
CA VAL A 522 17.99 1.93 17.54
C VAL A 522 17.25 0.70 17.03
N PHE A 523 16.94 -0.22 17.93
CA PHE A 523 16.30 -1.49 17.63
C PHE A 523 14.91 -1.54 18.25
N SER A 524 13.97 -2.18 17.57
CA SER A 524 12.61 -2.41 18.07
C SER A 524 12.14 -3.80 17.72
N ASP A 525 11.26 -4.34 18.56
CA ASP A 525 10.38 -5.42 18.15
C ASP A 525 9.49 -4.95 16.97
N PRO A 526 9.25 -5.80 15.93
CA PRO A 526 8.46 -5.41 14.77
C PRO A 526 7.04 -4.92 15.11
N ALA A 527 6.37 -5.53 16.09
CA ALA A 527 5.01 -5.16 16.46
C ALA A 527 4.97 -3.82 17.20
N ASN A 528 6.00 -3.54 18.01
CA ASN A 528 6.14 -2.25 18.69
C ASN A 528 6.42 -1.12 17.69
N LEU A 529 7.28 -1.37 16.69
CA LEU A 529 7.59 -0.39 15.65
C LEU A 529 6.35 -0.05 14.81
N GLU A 530 5.57 -1.06 14.41
CA GLU A 530 4.31 -0.85 13.67
C GLU A 530 3.34 0.06 14.44
N GLN A 531 3.28 -0.09 15.77
CA GLN A 531 2.45 0.75 16.63
C GLN A 531 2.98 2.20 16.70
N VAL A 532 4.30 2.39 16.80
CA VAL A 532 4.92 3.72 16.77
C VAL A 532 4.65 4.40 15.42
N GLN A 533 4.80 3.69 14.31
CA GLN A 533 4.53 4.21 12.96
C GLN A 533 3.05 4.61 12.80
N ARG A 534 2.12 3.74 13.21
CA ARG A 534 0.68 4.07 13.23
C ARG A 534 0.36 5.28 14.10
N GLY A 535 0.99 5.37 15.28
CA GLY A 535 0.83 6.50 16.19
C GLY A 535 1.33 7.80 15.55
N SER A 536 2.51 7.77 14.94
CA SER A 536 3.13 8.91 14.25
C SER A 536 2.24 9.42 13.11
N LEU A 537 1.75 8.50 12.26
CA LEU A 537 0.78 8.83 11.21
C LEU A 537 -0.53 9.38 11.77
N GLY A 538 -1.02 8.85 12.89
CA GLY A 538 -2.21 9.33 13.57
C GLY A 538 -2.05 10.77 14.10
N ILE A 539 -0.88 11.10 14.64
CA ILE A 539 -0.53 12.45 15.09
C ILE A 539 -0.45 13.40 13.89
N LEU A 540 0.27 13.04 12.84
CA LEU A 540 0.36 13.83 11.61
C LEU A 540 -1.02 14.08 10.98
N ARG A 541 -1.89 13.06 10.94
CA ARG A 541 -3.27 13.21 10.46
C ARG A 541 -4.12 14.13 11.33
N ARG A 542 -3.85 14.21 12.64
CA ARG A 542 -4.52 15.15 13.56
C ARG A 542 -3.94 16.55 13.48
N GLU A 543 -2.72 16.72 13.02
CA GLU A 543 -2.17 18.04 12.67
C GLU A 543 -2.76 18.54 11.34
N VAL A 544 -3.17 17.62 10.45
CA VAL A 544 -4.00 17.88 9.28
C VAL A 544 -5.49 17.82 9.64
N VAL A 545 -5.92 18.59 10.64
CA VAL A 545 -7.36 18.75 10.92
C VAL A 545 -7.98 19.72 9.93
N THR A 546 -9.16 19.35 9.43
CA THR A 546 -10.02 20.23 8.64
C THR A 546 -10.39 21.46 9.47
N CYS A 547 -9.87 22.61 9.08
CA CYS A 547 -10.29 23.87 9.68
C CYS A 547 -11.73 24.19 9.26
N SER A 548 -12.47 24.85 10.15
CA SER A 548 -13.84 25.27 9.83
C SER A 548 -13.82 26.27 8.66
N PRO A 549 -14.90 26.37 7.85
CA PRO A 549 -14.98 27.32 6.75
C PRO A 549 -14.59 28.77 7.13
N PRO A 550 -14.99 29.30 8.31
CA PRO A 550 -14.56 30.62 8.76
C PRO A 550 -13.05 30.72 9.03
N GLN A 551 -12.44 29.70 9.65
CA GLN A 551 -11.00 29.67 9.91
C GLN A 551 -10.18 29.61 8.61
N PHE A 552 -10.65 28.83 7.64
CA PHE A 552 -10.02 28.79 6.31
C PHE A 552 -10.15 30.12 5.58
N ALA A 553 -11.32 30.77 5.64
CA ALA A 553 -11.52 32.08 5.03
C ALA A 553 -10.63 33.15 5.68
N ASP A 554 -10.54 33.19 7.02
CA ASP A 554 -9.65 34.10 7.73
C ASP A 554 -8.17 33.88 7.36
N PHE A 555 -7.75 32.61 7.33
CA PHE A 555 -6.40 32.25 6.87
C PHE A 555 -6.14 32.74 5.45
N LEU A 556 -7.05 32.50 4.49
CA LEU A 556 -6.88 32.94 3.11
C LEU A 556 -6.80 34.47 3.00
N LEU A 557 -7.62 35.20 3.76
CA LEU A 557 -7.57 36.66 3.78
C LEU A 557 -6.23 37.17 4.33
N ARG A 558 -5.71 36.54 5.40
CA ARG A 558 -4.40 36.87 5.97
C ARG A 558 -3.26 36.51 5.02
N TRP A 559 -3.32 35.32 4.46
CA TRP A 559 -2.32 34.81 3.52
C TRP A 559 -2.28 35.65 2.25
N GLN A 560 -3.41 36.02 1.66
CA GLN A 560 -3.43 36.87 0.46
C GLN A 560 -3.24 38.36 0.75
N GLY A 561 -2.97 38.77 2.00
CA GLY A 561 -2.74 40.17 2.37
C GLY A 561 -3.98 41.06 2.36
N VAL A 562 -5.19 40.48 2.29
CA VAL A 562 -6.46 41.22 2.29
C VAL A 562 -6.92 41.55 3.72
N HIS A 563 -6.55 40.73 4.71
CA HIS A 563 -6.89 40.94 6.11
C HIS A 563 -6.24 42.23 6.65
N PRO A 564 -6.97 43.10 7.38
CA PRO A 564 -6.45 44.38 7.90
C PRO A 564 -5.08 44.28 8.58
N ASP A 565 -4.88 43.30 9.49
CA ASP A 565 -3.61 43.05 10.19
C ASP A 565 -2.40 42.73 9.29
N LYS A 566 -2.62 42.37 8.02
CA LYS A 566 -1.58 41.91 7.09
C LYS A 566 -1.37 42.84 5.91
N ARG A 567 -2.17 43.90 5.80
CA ARG A 567 -2.00 44.93 4.76
C ARG A 567 -0.75 45.74 5.05
N ARG A 568 0.10 45.89 4.04
CA ARG A 568 1.28 46.75 4.07
C ARG A 568 1.16 47.79 2.96
N GLY A 569 1.33 49.06 3.31
CA GLY A 569 1.30 50.17 2.35
C GLY A 569 2.66 50.41 1.70
N GLY A 570 2.66 51.25 0.66
CA GLY A 570 3.88 51.66 -0.03
C GLY A 570 4.43 50.61 -1.01
N ARG A 571 5.59 50.92 -1.59
CA ARG A 571 6.21 50.13 -2.67
C ARG A 571 6.64 48.72 -2.23
N GLU A 572 7.20 48.58 -1.03
CA GLU A 572 7.58 47.26 -0.50
C GLU A 572 6.37 46.36 -0.29
N GLY A 573 5.24 46.93 0.20
CA GLY A 573 3.98 46.20 0.33
C GLY A 573 3.41 45.76 -1.02
N LEU A 574 3.56 46.58 -2.07
CA LEU A 574 3.18 46.22 -3.43
C LEU A 574 4.01 45.03 -3.96
N ALA A 575 5.34 45.08 -3.79
CA ALA A 575 6.22 44.00 -4.22
C ALA A 575 5.90 42.67 -3.51
N ASP A 576 5.69 42.69 -2.19
CA ASP A 576 5.29 41.51 -1.39
C ASP A 576 3.99 40.87 -1.92
N ILE A 577 3.02 41.68 -2.35
CA ILE A 577 1.73 41.23 -2.87
C ILE A 577 1.85 40.70 -4.31
N LEU A 578 2.63 41.37 -5.16
CA LEU A 578 2.87 40.92 -6.54
C LEU A 578 3.65 39.60 -6.58
N GLU A 579 4.64 39.43 -5.70
CA GLU A 579 5.36 38.15 -5.53
C GLU A 579 4.41 37.04 -5.07
N ARG A 580 3.51 37.35 -4.14
CA ARG A 580 2.52 36.37 -3.65
C ARG A 580 1.45 35.99 -4.68
N LEU A 581 1.12 36.91 -5.59
CA LEU A 581 0.12 36.70 -6.65
C LEU A 581 0.76 36.45 -8.03
N GLN A 582 2.05 36.11 -8.05
CA GLN A 582 2.80 35.89 -9.28
C GLN A 582 2.11 34.84 -10.16
N GLY A 583 2.01 35.14 -11.46
CA GLY A 583 1.41 34.24 -12.44
C GLY A 583 -0.12 34.17 -12.45
N LEU A 584 -0.83 34.98 -11.65
CA LEU A 584 -2.29 35.09 -11.70
C LEU A 584 -2.73 35.99 -12.88
N PRO A 585 -3.38 35.47 -13.94
CA PRO A 585 -3.84 36.30 -15.05
C PRO A 585 -5.17 36.98 -14.68
N LEU A 586 -5.18 38.31 -14.65
CA LEU A 586 -6.39 39.12 -14.45
C LEU A 586 -6.41 40.32 -15.39
N ASP A 587 -7.59 40.88 -15.61
CA ASP A 587 -7.73 42.10 -16.38
C ASP A 587 -6.99 43.26 -15.70
N THR A 588 -6.42 44.16 -16.50
CA THR A 588 -5.63 45.29 -16.01
C THR A 588 -6.44 46.16 -15.06
N GLU A 589 -7.72 46.36 -15.38
CA GLU A 589 -8.64 47.13 -14.55
C GLU A 589 -8.90 46.47 -13.19
N LEU A 590 -9.01 45.14 -13.16
CA LEU A 590 -9.19 44.38 -11.91
C LEU A 590 -7.96 44.48 -11.01
N TRP A 591 -6.76 44.45 -11.59
CA TRP A 591 -5.52 44.65 -10.85
C TRP A 591 -5.51 46.00 -10.13
N GLU A 592 -5.75 47.08 -10.86
CA GLU A 592 -5.61 48.44 -10.33
C GLU A 592 -6.79 48.91 -9.48
N GLN A 593 -8.02 48.48 -9.77
CA GLN A 593 -9.21 48.97 -9.06
C GLN A 593 -9.60 48.09 -7.86
N THR A 594 -9.31 46.79 -7.91
CA THR A 594 -9.83 45.83 -6.92
C THR A 594 -8.72 45.08 -6.18
N VAL A 595 -7.80 44.45 -6.91
CA VAL A 595 -6.86 43.48 -6.31
C VAL A 595 -5.77 44.17 -5.48
N LEU A 596 -5.12 45.18 -6.06
CA LEU A 596 -4.05 45.92 -5.39
C LEU A 596 -4.60 46.85 -4.31
N PRO A 597 -5.66 47.67 -4.53
CA PRO A 597 -6.21 48.53 -3.47
C PRO A 597 -6.75 47.76 -2.26
N ALA A 598 -7.26 46.52 -2.44
CA ALA A 598 -7.73 45.71 -1.33
C ALA A 598 -6.61 45.16 -0.43
N ARG A 599 -5.36 45.16 -0.91
CA ARG A 599 -4.19 44.54 -0.26
C ARG A 599 -3.12 45.55 0.15
N VAL A 600 -3.01 46.64 -0.60
CA VAL A 600 -2.06 47.73 -0.39
C VAL A 600 -2.85 49.01 -0.03
N PRO A 601 -2.82 49.43 1.24
CA PRO A 601 -3.45 50.68 1.67
C PRO A 601 -2.94 51.87 0.87
N GLU A 602 -3.85 52.76 0.45
CA GLU A 602 -3.54 53.97 -0.33
C GLU A 602 -2.74 53.67 -1.61
N TYR A 603 -2.99 52.51 -2.24
CA TYR A 603 -2.39 52.15 -3.52
C TYR A 603 -2.47 53.29 -4.54
N GLN A 604 -1.33 53.57 -5.19
CA GLN A 604 -1.23 54.56 -6.25
C GLN A 604 -0.66 53.87 -7.51
N PRO A 605 -1.28 54.06 -8.70
CA PRO A 605 -0.84 53.41 -9.94
C PRO A 605 0.66 53.60 -10.25
N ARG A 606 1.21 54.77 -9.93
CA ARG A 606 2.64 55.07 -10.10
C ARG A 606 3.58 54.06 -9.42
N TRP A 607 3.16 53.40 -8.35
CA TRP A 607 4.01 52.42 -7.67
C TRP A 607 4.20 51.16 -8.49
N LEU A 608 3.19 50.76 -9.27
CA LEU A 608 3.29 49.64 -10.20
C LEU A 608 4.17 50.01 -11.39
N ASP A 609 3.98 51.21 -11.95
CA ASP A 609 4.84 51.73 -13.02
C ASP A 609 6.31 51.76 -12.61
N GLU A 610 6.59 52.24 -11.38
CA GLU A 610 7.94 52.32 -10.83
C GLU A 610 8.56 50.94 -10.56
N TRP A 611 7.77 49.96 -10.09
CA TRP A 611 8.21 48.59 -9.87
C TRP A 611 8.56 47.86 -11.17
N ILE A 612 7.80 48.11 -12.24
CA ILE A 612 8.10 47.59 -13.59
C ILE A 612 9.33 48.32 -14.16
N ALA A 613 9.39 49.64 -14.03
CA ALA A 613 10.48 50.47 -14.58
C ALA A 613 11.82 50.25 -13.88
N SER A 614 11.83 49.87 -12.60
CA SER A 614 13.05 49.50 -11.87
C SER A 614 13.64 48.16 -12.31
N GLY A 615 12.90 47.37 -13.11
CA GLY A 615 13.28 46.03 -13.51
C GLY A 615 13.13 45.00 -12.39
N GLU A 616 12.45 45.35 -11.28
CA GLU A 616 12.15 44.42 -10.19
C GLU A 616 11.07 43.40 -10.55
N GLY A 617 10.34 43.61 -11.64
CA GLY A 617 9.47 42.59 -12.20
C GLY A 617 8.99 42.87 -13.61
N THR A 618 8.38 41.86 -14.18
CA THR A 618 7.91 41.79 -15.56
C THR A 618 6.43 41.45 -15.59
N TRP A 619 5.77 41.78 -16.71
CA TRP A 619 4.38 41.40 -16.93
C TRP A 619 4.26 40.61 -18.23
N VAL A 620 3.34 39.66 -18.22
CA VAL A 620 2.99 38.85 -19.39
C VAL A 620 1.50 39.02 -19.65
N CYS A 621 1.15 39.36 -20.88
CA CYS A 621 -0.24 39.41 -21.31
C CYS A 621 -0.61 38.13 -22.07
N ARG A 622 -1.77 37.57 -21.73
CA ARG A 622 -2.39 36.46 -22.44
C ARG A 622 -3.62 36.98 -23.18
N ALA A 623 -3.62 36.85 -24.51
CA ALA A 623 -4.81 37.12 -25.31
C ALA A 623 -5.90 36.07 -25.02
N THR A 624 -7.08 36.53 -24.64
CA THR A 624 -8.30 35.72 -24.53
C THR A 624 -9.11 35.91 -25.80
N ALA A 625 -9.36 34.84 -26.54
CA ALA A 625 -10.21 34.88 -27.73
C ALA A 625 -11.69 34.93 -27.31
N ASN A 626 -12.24 36.14 -27.20
CA ASN A 626 -13.69 36.36 -27.17
C ASN A 626 -14.09 37.24 -28.37
N GLU A 627 -15.31 37.04 -28.89
CA GLU A 627 -15.82 37.60 -30.16
C GLU A 627 -16.05 39.12 -30.16
N GLU A 628 -15.94 39.78 -29.00
CA GLU A 628 -16.03 41.23 -28.86
C GLU A 628 -14.66 41.73 -28.42
N GLY A 629 -13.83 42.12 -29.38
CA GLY A 629 -12.42 42.41 -29.14
C GLY A 629 -12.19 43.50 -28.10
N GLU A 630 -11.86 43.10 -26.87
CA GLU A 630 -11.30 43.98 -25.83
C GLU A 630 -10.49 43.18 -24.78
N TRP A 631 -9.29 43.72 -24.49
CA TRP A 631 -8.24 43.48 -23.46
C TRP A 631 -7.84 42.05 -23.05
N GLY A 632 -6.54 41.75 -23.17
CA GLY A 632 -5.94 40.51 -22.66
C GLY A 632 -5.64 40.57 -21.16
N CYS A 633 -5.69 39.42 -20.48
CA CYS A 633 -5.36 39.34 -19.05
C CYS A 633 -3.85 39.46 -18.84
N ILE A 634 -3.45 40.18 -17.79
CA ILE A 634 -2.06 40.42 -17.42
C ILE A 634 -1.73 39.66 -16.13
N ALA A 635 -0.54 39.04 -16.10
CA ALA A 635 0.06 38.46 -14.91
C ALA A 635 1.43 39.08 -14.66
N PHE A 636 1.75 39.33 -13.39
CA PHE A 636 3.05 39.86 -12.97
C PHE A 636 3.98 38.76 -12.49
N PHE A 637 5.28 38.95 -12.71
CA PHE A 637 6.35 38.07 -12.29
C PHE A 637 7.51 38.89 -11.74
N ARG A 638 8.15 38.39 -10.68
CA ARG A 638 9.44 38.90 -10.24
C ARG A 638 10.57 38.28 -11.07
#